data_AF-A0A6V8HJH9-F1
#
_entry.id   AF-A0A6V8HJH9-F1
#
_cell.length_a   1.000
_cell.length_b   1.000
_cell.length_c   1.000
_cell.angle_alpha   90.00
_cell.angle_beta   90.00
_cell.angle_gamma   90.00
#
_symmetry.space_group_name_H-M   'P 1'
#
loop_
_entity.id
_entity.type
_entity.pdbx_description
1 polymer ?
#
loop_
_entity_poly.entity_id
_entity_poly.type
_entity_poly.pdbx_seq_one_letter_code
_entity_poly.pdbx_strand_id
1 'polypeptide(L)'
;MSTIELVINPRGKPIRKLPKELTVSTKAPASDIYNTLAQKTGYSIHRLRITKGSDGSVLPNGLETIDGSGLRAQSVIYVKDLGPQLGWRFVYVIEYLGPLVFPPLFLYVLRPYLYFNFDQLPEPSLLQQLVCALLFVHFLKREIETIFIHRFSLATMPARNIFKNCAHYWALAGVNIAYWVFRPDSPTATDDLNPILYYGGLFLFVFGELANLNAHLILRNLRRPGTTERGIPKGFGFGLVTCPNYMFEIIAWIGVYLLTGLSWSVLIFLVLGTFQMWDWAKKKERRYRKEFGDKYKRKRFVVLPPLLIGTTARRHIGFVELEEEKRTGVFLDTALALSQAPGLSKWTNDLAVVEYNVLGQKSLGTLVAMHHALPPRKSSKAPPFAPRTSNLSLQRRRQLKLLGLIAFGLIFALFVLSRFFSFSVSEQIAAVIPSGTANVVLVTLFDRQVLSERYAQWIQSNREDYASRHGYATFFANTSDYLYTLDEKTPRSWAQVPAVRHAMAENPHSTYFFFLDAHAFIVDPTLPLTSHVLEPKRLESLMIKDHPVVPPDSVIKTFSHLTPKDVELIITQDGEDLVPGSFIIKQGPWARFFLDVWYDPLYRSYNFARAEKHALDHIVQWHATILAKLALIPQRTINSYSKDSPDVAADGIYHDGDFVIHLNACDAQGRSCEEELQPYYSMWQRKTSSSRSS
;
A
#
# COMPACT_ATOMS: atom_id res chain seq x y z
N MET A 1 -5.82 38.93 -1.02
CA MET A 1 -4.81 37.92 -1.42
C MET A 1 -4.17 38.36 -2.73
N SER A 2 -2.86 38.18 -2.92
CA SER A 2 -2.17 38.54 -4.16
C SER A 2 -2.41 37.50 -5.25
N THR A 3 -3.22 37.84 -6.25
CA THR A 3 -3.40 37.06 -7.49
C THR A 3 -2.44 37.56 -8.57
N ILE A 4 -2.05 36.66 -9.48
CA ILE A 4 -1.31 36.98 -10.70
C ILE A 4 -2.01 36.35 -11.91
N GLU A 5 -1.84 36.99 -13.05
CA GLU A 5 -2.30 36.47 -14.34
C GLU A 5 -1.14 35.80 -15.09
N LEU A 6 -1.39 34.62 -15.65
CA LEU A 6 -0.43 33.84 -16.43
C LEU A 6 -0.92 33.69 -17.87
N VAL A 7 -0.02 33.89 -18.83
CA VAL A 7 -0.28 33.72 -20.27
C VAL A 7 -0.04 32.27 -20.66
N ILE A 8 -1.00 31.63 -21.32
CA ILE A 8 -0.96 30.21 -21.68
C ILE A 8 -0.77 30.06 -23.19
N ASN A 9 0.29 29.36 -23.57
CA ASN A 9 0.55 28.97 -24.95
C ASN A 9 0.51 27.44 -25.13
N PRO A 10 -0.20 26.90 -26.13
CA PRO A 10 -0.17 25.48 -26.44
C PRO A 10 1.22 25.07 -26.98
N ARG A 11 1.70 23.88 -26.66
CA ARG A 11 2.99 23.36 -27.14
C ARG A 11 2.86 21.93 -27.67
N GLY A 12 2.92 21.78 -29.00
CA GLY A 12 2.75 20.49 -29.69
C GLY A 12 1.34 20.38 -30.29
N LYS A 13 0.66 19.25 -30.09
CA LYS A 13 -0.72 19.09 -30.59
C LYS A 13 -1.67 20.08 -29.89
N PRO A 14 -2.60 20.73 -30.62
CA PRO A 14 -3.51 21.70 -30.03
C PRO A 14 -4.46 21.05 -29.02
N ILE A 15 -4.63 21.69 -27.87
CA ILE A 15 -5.53 21.24 -26.79
C ILE A 15 -6.87 21.97 -26.95
N ARG A 16 -7.96 21.22 -27.10
CA ARG A 16 -9.32 21.77 -27.21
C ARG A 16 -9.71 22.49 -25.91
N LYS A 17 -10.31 23.68 -26.01
CA LYS A 17 -10.72 24.54 -24.88
C LYS A 17 -9.57 24.99 -23.94
N LEU A 18 -8.32 25.03 -24.41
CA LEU A 18 -7.24 25.64 -23.64
C LEU A 18 -7.47 27.18 -23.54
N PRO A 19 -7.55 27.77 -22.34
CA PRO A 19 -7.69 29.22 -22.20
C PRO A 19 -6.39 29.95 -22.57
N LYS A 20 -6.48 31.21 -23.00
CA LYS A 20 -5.33 32.07 -23.30
C LYS A 20 -4.66 32.63 -22.05
N GLU A 21 -5.46 32.94 -21.03
CA GLU A 21 -4.99 33.49 -19.74
C GLU A 21 -5.56 32.67 -18.58
N LEU A 22 -4.86 32.71 -17.45
CA LEU A 22 -5.28 32.08 -16.19
C LEU A 22 -4.83 32.91 -14.99
N THR A 23 -5.81 33.44 -14.26
CA THR A 23 -5.62 34.07 -12.96
C THR A 23 -5.42 33.01 -11.87
N VAL A 24 -4.38 33.16 -11.05
CA VAL A 24 -4.04 32.24 -9.95
C VAL A 24 -3.57 32.99 -8.70
N SER A 25 -3.78 32.42 -7.53
CA SER A 25 -3.25 32.97 -6.26
C SER A 25 -1.76 32.67 -6.13
N THR A 26 -0.94 33.69 -5.83
CA THR A 26 0.53 33.52 -5.64
C THR A 26 0.90 32.52 -4.55
N LYS A 27 0.05 32.39 -3.52
CA LYS A 27 0.20 31.45 -2.40
C LYS A 27 -0.37 30.05 -2.68
N ALA A 28 -1.10 29.85 -3.78
CA ALA A 28 -1.59 28.53 -4.15
C ALA A 28 -0.42 27.62 -4.57
N PRO A 29 -0.56 26.29 -4.37
CA PRO A 29 0.38 25.31 -4.90
C PRO A 29 0.31 25.23 -6.44
N ALA A 30 1.43 24.87 -7.08
CA ALA A 30 1.51 24.70 -8.53
C ALA A 30 0.52 23.63 -9.07
N SER A 31 0.06 22.71 -8.22
CA SER A 31 -1.03 21.77 -8.54
C SER A 31 -2.33 22.45 -8.96
N ASP A 32 -2.61 23.66 -8.50
CA ASP A 32 -3.89 24.34 -8.81
C ASP A 32 -3.94 24.78 -10.27
N ILE A 33 -2.81 25.18 -10.85
CA ILE A 33 -2.69 25.42 -12.30
C ILE A 33 -3.05 24.15 -13.08
N TYR A 34 -2.54 22.99 -12.64
CA TYR A 34 -2.87 21.70 -13.26
C TYR A 34 -4.35 21.35 -13.12
N ASN A 35 -4.95 21.57 -11.94
CA ASN A 35 -6.35 21.28 -11.64
C ASN A 35 -7.29 22.17 -12.47
N THR A 36 -7.08 23.49 -12.51
CA THR A 36 -7.93 24.42 -13.28
C THR A 36 -7.80 24.19 -14.79
N LEU A 37 -6.61 23.87 -15.30
CA LEU A 37 -6.43 23.52 -16.70
C LEU A 37 -7.11 22.18 -17.05
N ALA A 38 -7.03 21.19 -16.17
CA ALA A 38 -7.73 19.91 -16.34
C ALA A 38 -9.25 20.10 -16.42
N GLN A 39 -9.83 20.88 -15.50
CA GLN A 39 -11.26 21.21 -15.49
C GLN A 39 -11.69 21.97 -16.76
N LYS A 40 -10.96 23.03 -17.17
CA LYS A 40 -11.32 23.84 -18.35
C LYS A 40 -11.19 23.06 -19.68
N THR A 41 -10.18 22.19 -19.81
CA THR A 41 -9.92 21.45 -21.05
C THR A 41 -10.66 20.10 -21.13
N GLY A 42 -11.01 19.50 -19.98
CA GLY A 42 -11.50 18.12 -19.88
C GLY A 42 -10.40 17.05 -19.99
N TYR A 43 -9.13 17.43 -19.84
CA TYR A 43 -7.99 16.51 -19.91
C TYR A 43 -7.55 16.10 -18.50
N SER A 44 -7.17 14.84 -18.30
CA SER A 44 -6.58 14.39 -17.04
C SER A 44 -5.31 15.19 -16.72
N ILE A 45 -5.15 15.56 -15.44
CA ILE A 45 -3.97 16.24 -14.89
C ILE A 45 -2.66 15.58 -15.32
N HIS A 46 -2.60 14.23 -15.31
CA HIS A 46 -1.39 13.48 -15.68
C HIS A 46 -1.04 13.54 -17.18
N ARG A 47 -2.01 13.88 -18.04
CA ARG A 47 -1.82 14.04 -19.49
C ARG A 47 -1.25 15.41 -19.86
N LEU A 48 -1.38 16.40 -18.97
CA LEU A 48 -0.85 17.74 -19.16
C LEU A 48 0.60 17.82 -18.65
N ARG A 49 1.47 18.49 -19.41
CA ARG A 49 2.81 18.90 -18.96
C ARG A 49 2.96 20.40 -19.14
N ILE A 50 3.27 21.09 -18.05
CA ILE A 50 3.49 22.54 -18.05
C ILE A 50 4.99 22.81 -18.01
N THR A 51 5.47 23.67 -18.90
CA THR A 51 6.85 24.19 -18.87
C THR A 51 6.83 25.71 -18.81
N LYS A 52 7.65 26.31 -17.93
CA LYS A 52 7.75 27.76 -17.81
C LYS A 52 8.35 28.35 -19.08
N GLY A 53 7.93 29.55 -19.47
CA GLY A 53 8.50 30.27 -20.62
C GLY A 53 9.85 30.92 -20.32
N SER A 54 10.14 31.23 -19.05
CA SER A 54 11.36 31.91 -18.62
C SER A 54 12.62 31.04 -18.72
N ASP A 55 12.58 29.81 -18.19
CA ASP A 55 13.72 28.91 -18.08
C ASP A 55 13.55 27.59 -18.88
N GLY A 56 12.39 27.39 -19.53
CA GLY A 56 12.05 26.15 -20.23
C GLY A 56 11.87 24.91 -19.34
N SER A 57 12.02 25.05 -18.02
CA SER A 57 11.92 23.97 -17.04
C SER A 57 10.49 23.47 -16.90
N VAL A 58 10.33 22.26 -16.36
CA VAL A 58 9.01 21.68 -16.07
C VAL A 58 8.53 22.22 -14.74
N LEU A 59 7.33 22.81 -14.71
CA LEU A 59 6.65 23.14 -13.47
C LEU A 59 6.13 21.82 -12.87
N PRO A 60 6.63 21.35 -11.72
CA PRO A 60 6.15 20.11 -11.12
C PRO A 60 4.69 20.28 -10.65
N ASN A 61 3.88 19.23 -10.81
CA ASN A 61 2.60 19.15 -10.13
C ASN A 61 2.87 18.76 -8.67
N GLY A 62 2.77 19.70 -7.74
CA GLY A 62 3.06 19.52 -6.33
C GLY A 62 2.78 20.76 -5.48
N LEU A 63 3.17 20.67 -4.20
CA LEU A 63 2.87 21.67 -3.16
C LEU A 63 3.75 22.94 -3.20
N GLU A 64 4.69 23.02 -4.14
CA GLU A 64 5.52 24.22 -4.35
C GLU A 64 4.60 25.40 -4.72
N THR A 65 4.72 26.53 -4.03
CA THR A 65 3.86 27.69 -4.29
C THR A 65 4.17 28.31 -5.65
N ILE A 66 3.15 28.93 -6.27
CA ILE A 66 3.30 29.58 -7.58
C ILE A 66 4.39 30.68 -7.52
N ASP A 67 4.45 31.44 -6.43
CA ASP A 67 5.53 32.41 -6.20
C ASP A 67 6.92 31.75 -6.05
N GLY A 68 7.01 30.65 -5.29
CA GLY A 68 8.24 29.88 -5.11
C GLY A 68 8.78 29.26 -6.41
N SER A 69 7.87 28.87 -7.32
CA SER A 69 8.23 28.30 -8.62
C SER A 69 8.90 29.31 -9.59
N GLY A 70 8.94 30.59 -9.23
CA GLY A 70 9.49 31.68 -10.04
C GLY A 70 8.53 32.25 -11.09
N LEU A 71 7.23 31.93 -11.01
CA LEU A 71 6.20 32.54 -11.86
C LEU A 71 5.79 33.92 -11.30
N ARG A 72 5.59 34.89 -12.19
CA ARG A 72 5.21 36.27 -11.89
C ARG A 72 4.03 36.70 -12.78
N ALA A 73 3.45 37.87 -12.54
CA ALA A 73 2.42 38.43 -13.42
C ALA A 73 2.90 38.47 -14.89
N GLN A 74 2.01 38.15 -15.82
CA GLN A 74 2.27 38.02 -17.26
C GLN A 74 3.34 36.97 -17.63
N SER A 75 3.70 36.05 -16.72
CA SER A 75 4.59 34.94 -17.06
C SER A 75 3.93 33.97 -18.03
N VAL A 76 4.66 33.64 -19.11
CA VAL A 76 4.21 32.65 -20.09
C VAL A 76 4.41 31.24 -19.56
N ILE A 77 3.38 30.40 -19.65
CA ILE A 77 3.45 28.96 -19.43
C ILE A 77 3.04 28.20 -20.70
N TYR A 78 3.83 27.18 -21.05
CA TYR A 78 3.56 26.32 -22.19
C TYR A 78 2.90 25.02 -21.74
N VAL A 79 1.71 24.73 -22.27
CA VAL A 79 0.94 23.52 -21.92
C VAL A 79 1.00 22.51 -23.07
N LYS A 80 1.51 21.31 -22.79
CA LYS A 80 1.67 20.21 -23.74
C LYS A 80 0.85 18.99 -23.34
N ASP A 81 0.15 18.43 -24.33
CA ASP A 81 -0.46 17.11 -24.24
C ASP A 81 0.61 15.99 -24.40
N LEU A 82 0.68 15.08 -23.42
CA LEU A 82 1.53 13.88 -23.44
C LEU A 82 0.88 12.65 -24.10
N GLY A 83 -0.40 12.72 -24.44
CA GLY A 83 -1.22 11.59 -24.87
C GLY A 83 -1.65 10.68 -23.70
N PRO A 84 -2.35 9.55 -23.99
CA PRO A 84 -2.81 8.61 -22.97
C PRO A 84 -1.68 8.15 -22.03
N GLN A 85 -1.98 8.13 -20.73
CA GLN A 85 -1.05 7.82 -19.65
C GLN A 85 -1.53 6.61 -18.86
N LEU A 86 -0.60 5.77 -18.38
CA LEU A 86 -0.85 4.64 -17.49
C LEU A 86 -0.05 4.82 -16.20
N GLY A 87 -0.62 4.44 -15.05
CA GLY A 87 0.08 4.50 -13.76
C GLY A 87 1.26 3.53 -13.71
N TRP A 88 2.41 3.96 -13.14
CA TRP A 88 3.63 3.12 -13.11
C TRP A 88 3.43 1.76 -12.45
N ARG A 89 2.63 1.70 -11.37
CA ARG A 89 2.24 0.45 -10.71
C ARG A 89 1.59 -0.54 -11.68
N PHE A 90 0.62 -0.09 -12.48
CA PHE A 90 -0.05 -0.92 -13.48
C PHE A 90 0.92 -1.39 -14.57
N VAL A 91 1.82 -0.50 -15.03
CA VAL A 91 2.84 -0.84 -16.02
C VAL A 91 3.72 -1.99 -15.53
N TYR A 92 4.22 -1.90 -14.28
CA TYR A 92 5.07 -2.94 -13.70
C TYR A 92 4.35 -4.27 -13.48
N VAL A 93 3.07 -4.26 -13.08
CA VAL A 93 2.26 -5.49 -12.97
C VAL A 93 2.13 -6.18 -14.34
N ILE A 94 1.77 -5.45 -15.39
CA ILE A 94 1.67 -6.07 -16.73
C ILE A 94 3.06 -6.47 -17.28
N GLU A 95 4.12 -5.75 -16.92
CA GLU A 95 5.52 -6.07 -17.28
C GLU A 95 5.97 -7.42 -16.69
N TYR A 96 5.62 -7.73 -15.44
CA TYR A 96 6.02 -8.95 -14.73
C TYR A 96 5.05 -10.13 -14.85
N LEU A 97 3.79 -9.90 -15.19
CA LEU A 97 2.78 -10.95 -15.37
C LEU A 97 3.17 -12.01 -16.42
N GLY A 98 3.78 -11.60 -17.54
CA GLY A 98 4.24 -12.52 -18.59
C GLY A 98 5.26 -13.55 -18.09
N PRO A 99 6.44 -13.14 -17.60
CA PRO A 99 7.43 -14.06 -17.06
C PRO A 99 7.02 -14.73 -15.73
N LEU A 100 5.96 -14.26 -15.04
CA LEU A 100 5.32 -15.02 -13.95
C LEU A 100 4.53 -16.23 -14.48
N VAL A 101 3.75 -16.03 -15.55
CA VAL A 101 2.80 -17.05 -16.06
C VAL A 101 3.46 -18.01 -17.05
N PHE A 102 4.39 -17.55 -17.88
CA PHE A 102 4.96 -18.38 -18.94
C PHE A 102 5.75 -19.60 -18.44
N PRO A 103 6.55 -19.56 -17.36
CA PRO A 103 7.26 -20.74 -16.87
C PRO A 103 6.34 -21.93 -16.53
N PRO A 104 5.31 -21.83 -15.65
CA PRO A 104 4.41 -22.95 -15.38
C PRO A 104 3.53 -23.31 -16.59
N LEU A 105 3.14 -22.33 -17.41
CA LEU A 105 2.36 -22.57 -18.63
C LEU A 105 3.15 -23.43 -19.64
N PHE A 106 4.43 -23.13 -19.86
CA PHE A 106 5.31 -23.87 -20.76
C PHE A 106 5.65 -25.26 -20.19
N LEU A 107 5.95 -25.36 -18.89
CA LEU A 107 6.36 -26.61 -18.28
C LEU A 107 5.22 -27.64 -18.18
N TYR A 108 4.00 -27.22 -17.83
CA TYR A 108 2.91 -28.15 -17.51
C TYR A 108 1.77 -28.21 -18.53
N VAL A 109 1.53 -27.14 -19.32
CA VAL A 109 0.36 -27.05 -20.20
C VAL A 109 0.74 -27.10 -21.68
N LEU A 110 1.74 -26.29 -22.08
CA LEU A 110 2.15 -26.16 -23.48
C LEU A 110 3.27 -27.13 -23.89
N ARG A 111 3.92 -27.84 -22.94
CA ARG A 111 5.00 -28.81 -23.19
C ARG A 111 4.73 -29.77 -24.36
N PRO A 112 3.52 -30.38 -24.52
CA PRO A 112 3.24 -31.27 -25.65
C PRO A 112 3.08 -30.57 -27.00
N TYR A 113 2.75 -29.28 -27.01
CA TYR A 113 2.50 -28.48 -28.21
C TYR A 113 3.76 -27.74 -28.68
N LEU A 114 4.64 -27.36 -27.75
CA LEU A 114 5.90 -26.64 -28.03
C LEU A 114 7.03 -27.56 -28.47
N TYR A 115 7.03 -28.81 -28.00
CA TYR A 115 8.07 -29.81 -28.23
C TYR A 115 7.48 -31.05 -28.95
N PHE A 116 6.53 -30.80 -29.87
CA PHE A 116 5.83 -31.84 -30.66
C PHE A 116 6.77 -32.67 -31.54
N ASN A 117 8.00 -32.20 -31.75
CA ASN A 117 9.05 -32.79 -32.57
C ASN A 117 9.94 -33.81 -31.80
N PHE A 118 9.55 -34.19 -30.58
CA PHE A 118 10.22 -35.22 -29.78
C PHE A 118 9.34 -36.48 -29.75
N ASP A 119 9.91 -37.63 -30.15
CA ASP A 119 9.18 -38.90 -30.25
C ASP A 119 8.61 -39.38 -28.91
N GLN A 120 9.31 -39.06 -27.82
CA GLN A 120 8.84 -39.27 -26.45
C GLN A 120 9.11 -38.00 -25.64
N LEU A 121 8.07 -37.54 -24.93
CA LEU A 121 8.13 -36.40 -24.04
C LEU A 121 8.26 -36.91 -22.60
N PRO A 122 9.48 -36.90 -22.00
CA PRO A 122 9.64 -37.26 -20.60
C PRO A 122 8.92 -36.26 -19.69
N GLU A 123 8.55 -36.71 -18.49
CA GLU A 123 8.01 -35.85 -17.45
C GLU A 123 9.05 -34.78 -17.02
N PRO A 124 8.62 -33.62 -16.49
CA PRO A 124 9.53 -32.61 -15.94
C PRO A 124 10.48 -33.16 -14.88
N SER A 125 11.81 -33.01 -15.06
CA SER A 125 12.78 -33.36 -14.02
C SER A 125 12.59 -32.49 -12.77
N LEU A 126 13.04 -32.98 -11.61
CA LEU A 126 12.95 -32.21 -10.36
C LEU A 126 13.66 -30.85 -10.46
N LEU A 127 14.76 -30.76 -11.22
CA LEU A 127 15.47 -29.52 -11.47
C LEU A 127 14.68 -28.55 -12.36
N GLN A 128 13.98 -29.03 -13.40
CA GLN A 128 13.07 -28.19 -14.19
C GLN A 128 11.91 -27.66 -13.34
N GLN A 129 11.32 -28.50 -12.49
CA GLN A 129 10.25 -28.10 -11.56
C GLN A 129 10.75 -27.06 -10.54
N LEU A 130 11.95 -27.25 -9.97
CA LEU A 130 12.59 -26.30 -9.07
C LEU A 130 12.84 -24.95 -9.76
N VAL A 131 13.47 -24.92 -10.93
CA VAL A 131 13.73 -23.67 -11.66
C VAL A 131 12.43 -22.96 -12.02
N CYS A 132 11.39 -23.69 -12.42
CA CYS A 132 10.05 -23.12 -12.64
C CYS A 132 9.49 -22.47 -11.36
N ALA A 133 9.63 -23.13 -10.20
CA ALA A 133 9.20 -22.58 -8.93
C ALA A 133 10.01 -21.33 -8.53
N LEU A 134 11.33 -21.31 -8.73
CA LEU A 134 12.18 -20.16 -8.42
C LEU A 134 11.86 -18.95 -9.33
N LEU A 135 11.66 -19.18 -10.64
CA LEU A 135 11.20 -18.12 -11.55
C LEU A 135 9.84 -17.55 -11.13
N PHE A 136 8.89 -18.43 -10.79
CA PHE A 136 7.57 -18.02 -10.30
C PHE A 136 7.67 -17.22 -9.00
N VAL A 137 8.48 -17.66 -8.03
CA VAL A 137 8.71 -16.95 -6.76
C VAL A 137 9.39 -15.60 -6.98
N HIS A 138 10.38 -15.50 -7.87
CA HIS A 138 11.01 -14.23 -8.24
C HIS A 138 9.96 -13.24 -8.75
N PHE A 139 9.21 -13.59 -9.80
CA PHE A 139 8.23 -12.65 -10.38
C PHE A 139 7.04 -12.40 -9.44
N LEU A 140 6.60 -13.38 -8.64
CA LEU A 140 5.55 -13.17 -7.63
C LEU A 140 6.01 -12.19 -6.55
N LYS A 141 7.26 -12.28 -6.09
CA LYS A 141 7.87 -11.27 -5.22
C LYS A 141 7.87 -9.90 -5.92
N ARG A 142 8.26 -9.80 -7.19
CA ARG A 142 8.25 -8.53 -7.94
C ARG A 142 6.86 -7.90 -8.04
N GLU A 143 5.81 -8.70 -8.19
CA GLU A 143 4.42 -8.24 -8.13
C GLU A 143 4.07 -7.71 -6.73
N ILE A 144 4.32 -8.50 -5.68
CA ILE A 144 4.06 -8.12 -4.28
C ILE A 144 4.85 -6.86 -3.90
N GLU A 145 6.12 -6.73 -4.31
CA GLU A 145 6.93 -5.53 -4.12
C GLU A 145 6.33 -4.31 -4.84
N THR A 146 5.89 -4.48 -6.09
CA THR A 146 5.22 -3.43 -6.88
C THR A 146 3.90 -2.97 -6.26
N ILE A 147 3.16 -3.89 -5.62
CA ILE A 147 1.85 -3.64 -5.02
C ILE A 147 1.97 -3.09 -3.59
N PHE A 148 2.92 -3.55 -2.78
CA PHE A 148 2.94 -3.22 -1.33
C PHE A 148 4.19 -2.47 -0.85
N ILE A 149 5.27 -2.40 -1.63
CA ILE A 149 6.56 -1.82 -1.20
C ILE A 149 6.99 -0.61 -2.04
N HIS A 150 6.85 -0.67 -3.37
CA HIS A 150 7.34 0.37 -4.28
C HIS A 150 6.55 1.67 -4.18
N ARG A 151 7.29 2.79 -4.03
CA ARG A 151 6.77 4.16 -4.15
C ARG A 151 7.34 4.81 -5.40
N PHE A 152 6.50 5.11 -6.39
CA PHE A 152 6.92 5.70 -7.66
C PHE A 152 7.13 7.21 -7.54
N SER A 153 8.11 7.77 -8.28
CA SER A 153 8.46 9.20 -8.25
C SER A 153 7.78 10.03 -9.35
N LEU A 154 7.13 9.34 -10.28
CA LEU A 154 6.23 9.87 -11.29
C LEU A 154 4.92 9.09 -11.15
N ALA A 155 3.78 9.75 -11.34
CA ALA A 155 2.49 9.08 -11.30
C ALA A 155 2.33 8.11 -12.49
N THR A 156 2.73 8.54 -13.70
CA THR A 156 2.39 7.84 -14.95
C THR A 156 3.53 7.75 -15.97
N MET A 157 3.32 6.87 -16.96
CA MET A 157 4.10 6.68 -18.18
C MET A 157 3.18 6.81 -19.42
N PRO A 158 3.66 7.31 -20.58
CA PRO A 158 2.91 7.27 -21.83
C PRO A 158 2.52 5.84 -22.22
N ALA A 159 1.23 5.61 -22.48
CA ALA A 159 0.64 4.28 -22.61
C ALA A 159 1.35 3.39 -23.66
N ARG A 160 1.73 3.97 -24.81
CA ARG A 160 2.44 3.25 -25.90
C ARG A 160 3.75 2.57 -25.48
N ASN A 161 4.37 3.00 -24.38
CA ASN A 161 5.61 2.39 -23.89
C ASN A 161 5.35 1.03 -23.22
N ILE A 162 4.12 0.70 -22.81
CA ILE A 162 3.80 -0.58 -22.17
C ILE A 162 4.18 -1.76 -23.09
N PHE A 163 3.91 -1.66 -24.39
CA PHE A 163 4.29 -2.69 -25.36
C PHE A 163 5.80 -2.92 -25.43
N LYS A 164 6.62 -1.86 -25.29
CA LYS A 164 8.09 -1.98 -25.30
C LYS A 164 8.61 -2.62 -24.03
N ASN A 165 8.08 -2.22 -22.88
CA ASN A 165 8.40 -2.79 -21.59
C ASN A 165 8.02 -4.28 -21.54
N CYS A 166 6.76 -4.60 -21.84
CA CYS A 166 6.28 -5.98 -21.84
C CYS A 166 7.02 -6.84 -22.87
N ALA A 167 7.24 -6.37 -24.10
CA ALA A 167 7.99 -7.13 -25.10
C ALA A 167 9.40 -7.53 -24.61
N HIS A 168 10.10 -6.66 -23.87
CA HIS A 168 11.40 -7.00 -23.31
C HIS A 168 11.33 -8.16 -22.30
N TYR A 169 10.47 -8.06 -21.28
CA TYR A 169 10.38 -9.09 -20.23
C TYR A 169 9.64 -10.36 -20.72
N TRP A 170 8.54 -10.21 -21.43
CA TRP A 170 7.73 -11.32 -21.92
C TRP A 170 8.49 -12.14 -22.97
N ALA A 171 9.27 -11.50 -23.86
CA ALA A 171 10.07 -12.25 -24.84
C ALA A 171 11.35 -12.84 -24.20
N LEU A 172 12.16 -12.04 -23.49
CA LEU A 172 13.48 -12.50 -23.02
C LEU A 172 13.43 -13.29 -21.71
N ALA A 173 12.68 -12.83 -20.70
CA ALA A 173 12.58 -13.50 -19.41
C ALA A 173 11.46 -14.56 -19.39
N GLY A 174 10.38 -14.32 -20.13
CA GLY A 174 9.25 -15.23 -20.25
C GLY A 174 9.50 -16.32 -21.27
N VAL A 175 9.19 -16.04 -22.55
CA VAL A 175 9.20 -17.03 -23.64
C VAL A 175 10.57 -17.66 -23.85
N ASN A 176 11.63 -16.87 -23.98
CA ASN A 176 12.98 -17.37 -24.26
C ASN A 176 13.49 -18.32 -23.15
N ILE A 177 13.45 -17.90 -21.87
CA ILE A 177 13.88 -18.78 -20.77
C ILE A 177 12.96 -20.01 -20.70
N ALA A 178 11.64 -19.84 -20.71
CA ALA A 178 10.71 -20.96 -20.58
C ALA A 178 10.81 -21.97 -21.73
N TYR A 179 11.05 -21.53 -22.97
CA TYR A 179 11.20 -22.41 -24.13
C TYR A 179 12.51 -23.20 -24.12
N TRP A 180 13.63 -22.58 -23.74
CA TRP A 180 14.93 -23.26 -23.80
C TRP A 180 15.27 -24.04 -22.52
N VAL A 181 14.83 -23.59 -21.34
CA VAL A 181 15.12 -24.27 -20.06
C VAL A 181 14.21 -25.47 -19.84
N PHE A 182 12.94 -25.41 -20.24
CA PHE A 182 11.97 -26.51 -20.04
C PHE A 182 11.87 -27.48 -21.23
N ARG A 183 12.78 -27.36 -22.21
CA ARG A 183 12.92 -28.29 -23.33
C ARG A 183 13.39 -29.67 -22.81
N PRO A 184 12.96 -30.81 -23.39
CA PRO A 184 13.32 -32.14 -22.89
C PRO A 184 14.80 -32.50 -22.95
N ASP A 185 15.56 -31.88 -23.85
CA ASP A 185 17.01 -32.06 -24.08
C ASP A 185 17.86 -30.94 -23.44
N SER A 186 17.27 -30.09 -22.59
CA SER A 186 18.01 -28.98 -21.98
C SER A 186 19.00 -29.48 -20.90
N PRO A 187 20.09 -28.75 -20.63
CA PRO A 187 20.98 -29.05 -19.49
C PRO A 187 20.29 -29.03 -18.11
N THR A 188 19.06 -28.50 -18.04
CA THR A 188 18.21 -28.50 -16.83
C THR A 188 17.36 -29.77 -16.73
N ALA A 189 17.15 -30.49 -17.83
CA ALA A 189 16.41 -31.76 -17.92
C ALA A 189 17.26 -32.97 -17.49
N THR A 190 18.01 -32.84 -16.39
CA THR A 190 18.86 -33.90 -15.83
C THR A 190 18.40 -34.31 -14.44
N ASP A 191 18.57 -35.60 -14.12
CA ASP A 191 18.49 -36.13 -12.75
C ASP A 191 19.89 -36.21 -12.11
N ASP A 192 20.96 -36.26 -12.91
CA ASP A 192 22.35 -36.17 -12.46
C ASP A 192 22.71 -34.70 -12.16
N LEU A 193 22.60 -34.31 -10.89
CA LEU A 193 22.88 -32.96 -10.42
C LEU A 193 24.37 -32.76 -10.14
N ASN A 194 24.99 -31.71 -10.72
CA ASN A 194 26.29 -31.23 -10.25
C ASN A 194 26.11 -30.49 -8.90
N PRO A 195 26.66 -30.99 -7.77
CA PRO A 195 26.37 -30.41 -6.46
C PRO A 195 26.84 -28.96 -6.31
N ILE A 196 27.95 -28.59 -6.95
CA ILE A 196 28.52 -27.24 -6.88
C ILE A 196 27.61 -26.23 -7.57
N LEU A 197 27.13 -26.57 -8.77
CA LEU A 197 26.17 -25.72 -9.51
C LEU A 197 24.81 -25.67 -8.81
N TYR A 198 24.35 -26.79 -8.25
CA TYR A 198 23.06 -26.88 -7.57
C TYR A 198 23.04 -26.06 -6.27
N TYR A 199 23.89 -26.39 -5.30
CA TYR A 199 23.89 -25.70 -4.00
C TYR A 199 24.40 -24.26 -4.12
N GLY A 200 25.42 -24.01 -4.95
CA GLY A 200 25.91 -22.65 -5.22
C GLY A 200 24.86 -21.78 -5.91
N GLY A 201 24.17 -22.32 -6.92
CA GLY A 201 23.12 -21.61 -7.63
C GLY A 201 21.91 -21.29 -6.75
N LEU A 202 21.44 -22.26 -5.96
CA LEU A 202 20.34 -22.07 -5.01
C LEU A 202 20.69 -21.05 -3.92
N PHE A 203 21.90 -21.12 -3.35
CA PHE A 203 22.38 -20.15 -2.36
C PHE A 203 22.40 -18.72 -2.93
N LEU A 204 22.98 -18.53 -4.12
CA LEU A 204 23.06 -17.22 -4.77
C LEU A 204 21.67 -16.66 -5.11
N PHE A 205 20.73 -17.52 -5.53
CA PHE A 205 19.34 -17.14 -5.75
C PHE A 205 18.67 -16.62 -4.46
N VAL A 206 18.67 -17.43 -3.40
CA VAL A 206 18.02 -17.07 -2.12
C VAL A 206 18.66 -15.84 -1.48
N PHE A 207 20.00 -15.76 -1.46
CA PHE A 207 20.71 -14.59 -0.95
C PHE A 207 20.40 -13.34 -1.79
N GLY A 208 20.40 -13.45 -3.12
CA GLY A 208 20.09 -12.37 -4.03
C GLY A 208 18.67 -11.83 -3.83
N GLU A 209 17.65 -12.69 -3.72
CA GLU A 209 16.27 -12.24 -3.50
C GLU A 209 16.07 -11.54 -2.16
N LEU A 210 16.62 -12.09 -1.07
CA LEU A 210 16.50 -11.49 0.27
C LEU A 210 17.23 -10.15 0.35
N ALA A 211 18.43 -10.06 -0.24
CA ALA A 211 19.21 -8.83 -0.26
C ALA A 211 18.60 -7.75 -1.19
N ASN A 212 17.98 -8.16 -2.30
CA ASN A 212 17.20 -7.30 -3.19
C ASN A 212 15.95 -6.74 -2.47
N LEU A 213 15.18 -7.58 -1.78
CA LEU A 213 14.04 -7.17 -0.95
C LEU A 213 14.45 -6.16 0.13
N ASN A 214 15.52 -6.44 0.87
CA ASN A 214 16.07 -5.51 1.85
C ASN A 214 16.44 -4.15 1.22
N ALA A 215 17.05 -4.16 0.03
CA ALA A 215 17.36 -2.93 -0.69
C ALA A 215 16.09 -2.16 -1.13
N HIS A 216 15.01 -2.85 -1.51
CA HIS A 216 13.72 -2.21 -1.81
C HIS A 216 13.02 -1.64 -0.57
N LEU A 217 13.08 -2.32 0.57
CA LEU A 217 12.57 -1.81 1.86
C LEU A 217 13.32 -0.54 2.30
N ILE A 218 14.65 -0.51 2.18
CA ILE A 218 15.45 0.69 2.41
C ILE A 218 15.02 1.83 1.46
N LEU A 219 14.86 1.54 0.15
CA LEU A 219 14.47 2.55 -0.84
C LEU A 219 13.04 3.09 -0.63
N ARG A 220 12.11 2.26 -0.13
CA ARG A 220 10.76 2.69 0.29
C ARG A 220 10.81 3.72 1.42
N ASN A 221 11.67 3.48 2.41
CA ASN A 221 11.76 4.30 3.63
C ASN A 221 12.41 5.67 3.39
N LEU A 222 13.07 5.90 2.25
CA LEU A 222 13.63 7.20 1.86
C LEU A 222 12.60 8.23 1.40
N ARG A 223 11.32 7.88 1.32
CA ARG A 223 10.22 8.82 1.08
C ARG A 223 9.14 8.62 2.13
N ARG A 224 8.82 9.66 2.90
CA ARG A 224 7.65 9.65 3.78
C ARG A 224 6.39 9.54 2.92
N PRO A 225 5.33 8.82 3.37
CA PRO A 225 4.05 8.82 2.65
C PRO A 225 3.60 10.28 2.42
N GLY A 226 3.13 10.60 1.22
CA GLY A 226 2.68 11.96 0.87
C GLY A 226 3.77 12.98 0.49
N THR A 227 5.07 12.66 0.64
CA THR A 227 6.17 13.60 0.30
C THR A 227 6.92 13.22 -0.97
N THR A 228 7.42 14.22 -1.70
CA THR A 228 8.32 14.04 -2.87
C THR A 228 9.81 14.13 -2.51
N GLU A 229 10.15 14.44 -1.26
CA GLU A 229 11.52 14.52 -0.76
C GLU A 229 12.30 13.23 -1.02
N ARG A 230 13.58 13.36 -1.36
CA ARG A 230 14.48 12.25 -1.64
C ARG A 230 15.62 12.25 -0.62
N GLY A 231 15.75 11.15 0.13
CA GLY A 231 16.93 10.89 0.95
C GLY A 231 18.07 10.21 0.18
N ILE A 232 19.29 10.32 0.71
CA ILE A 232 20.43 9.50 0.28
C ILE A 232 20.29 8.09 0.89
N PRO A 233 20.29 7.01 0.08
CA PRO A 233 20.20 5.65 0.61
C PRO A 233 21.43 5.26 1.45
N LYS A 234 21.19 4.70 2.64
CA LYS A 234 22.19 4.11 3.52
C LYS A 234 21.68 2.73 4.00
N GLY A 235 22.60 1.81 4.28
CA GLY A 235 22.30 0.44 4.70
C GLY A 235 23.08 -0.61 3.91
N PHE A 236 22.70 -1.88 4.04
CA PHE A 236 23.36 -3.02 3.40
C PHE A 236 23.46 -2.85 1.87
N GLY A 237 24.61 -3.19 1.30
CA GLY A 237 24.93 -2.97 -0.12
C GLY A 237 25.15 -1.49 -0.54
N PHE A 238 24.48 -0.53 0.10
CA PHE A 238 24.62 0.91 -0.21
C PHE A 238 25.97 1.51 0.23
N GLY A 239 26.78 0.81 1.02
CA GLY A 239 28.20 1.18 1.21
C GLY A 239 29.06 0.90 -0.03
N LEU A 240 28.73 -0.14 -0.80
CA LEU A 240 29.58 -0.68 -1.87
C LEU A 240 29.26 -0.07 -3.25
N VAL A 241 27.97 0.05 -3.58
CA VAL A 241 27.49 0.43 -4.91
C VAL A 241 26.36 1.47 -4.84
N THR A 242 26.03 2.09 -5.98
CA THR A 242 24.93 3.07 -6.06
C THR A 242 23.56 2.39 -6.04
N CYS A 243 23.40 1.29 -6.79
CA CYS A 243 22.15 0.54 -6.91
C CYS A 243 22.33 -0.93 -6.46
N PRO A 244 22.37 -1.21 -5.14
CA PRO A 244 22.54 -2.58 -4.65
C PRO A 244 21.34 -3.48 -4.95
N ASN A 245 20.14 -2.92 -5.13
CA ASN A 245 19.00 -3.72 -5.58
C ASN A 245 19.29 -4.41 -6.93
N TYR A 246 19.84 -3.68 -7.92
CA TYR A 246 20.27 -4.26 -9.19
C TYR A 246 21.46 -5.23 -9.02
N MET A 247 22.39 -4.96 -8.08
CA MET A 247 23.50 -5.87 -7.77
C MET A 247 23.00 -7.22 -7.28
N PHE A 248 22.06 -7.23 -6.33
CA PHE A 248 21.51 -8.44 -5.75
C PHE A 248 20.58 -9.18 -6.72
N GLU A 249 19.91 -8.48 -7.63
CA GLU A 249 19.14 -9.10 -8.72
C GLU A 249 20.07 -9.83 -9.70
N ILE A 250 21.18 -9.23 -10.10
CA ILE A 250 22.21 -9.89 -10.92
C ILE A 250 22.76 -11.14 -10.20
N ILE A 251 22.99 -11.07 -8.89
CA ILE A 251 23.43 -12.24 -8.10
C ILE A 251 22.36 -13.35 -8.10
N ALA A 252 21.08 -13.02 -7.95
CA ALA A 252 20.00 -14.00 -8.01
C ALA A 252 19.93 -14.70 -9.39
N TRP A 253 20.05 -13.93 -10.47
CA TRP A 253 20.04 -14.44 -11.84
C TRP A 253 21.31 -15.21 -12.23
N ILE A 254 22.47 -14.91 -11.63
CA ILE A 254 23.65 -15.81 -11.68
C ILE A 254 23.30 -17.15 -11.02
N GLY A 255 22.55 -17.15 -9.91
CA GLY A 255 22.04 -18.37 -9.28
C GLY A 255 21.20 -19.22 -10.23
N VAL A 256 20.25 -18.62 -10.96
CA VAL A 256 19.45 -19.29 -12.00
C VAL A 256 20.32 -19.81 -13.14
N TYR A 257 21.34 -19.06 -13.57
CA TYR A 257 22.27 -19.47 -14.62
C TYR A 257 23.08 -20.72 -14.24
N LEU A 258 23.52 -20.84 -12.99
CA LEU A 258 24.17 -22.07 -12.48
C LEU A 258 23.18 -23.24 -12.40
N LEU A 259 21.98 -23.02 -11.84
CA LEU A 259 20.93 -24.05 -11.71
C LEU A 259 20.43 -24.60 -13.05
N THR A 260 20.48 -23.81 -14.12
CA THR A 260 20.04 -24.22 -15.46
C THR A 260 21.13 -24.90 -16.29
N GLY A 261 22.24 -25.31 -15.67
CA GLY A 261 23.35 -25.96 -16.37
C GLY A 261 24.07 -25.02 -17.34
N LEU A 262 24.25 -23.75 -16.95
CA LEU A 262 24.89 -22.70 -17.77
C LEU A 262 24.13 -22.39 -19.07
N SER A 263 22.79 -22.39 -19.02
CA SER A 263 21.93 -22.15 -20.18
C SER A 263 22.20 -20.80 -20.87
N TRP A 264 22.52 -20.85 -22.16
CA TRP A 264 22.69 -19.67 -23.03
C TRP A 264 21.48 -18.73 -23.02
N SER A 265 20.27 -19.28 -22.90
CA SER A 265 19.03 -18.49 -22.85
C SER A 265 18.99 -17.58 -21.61
N VAL A 266 19.40 -18.11 -20.45
CA VAL A 266 19.51 -17.36 -19.20
C VAL A 266 20.69 -16.39 -19.25
N LEU A 267 21.82 -16.78 -19.84
CA LEU A 267 22.99 -15.90 -20.02
C LEU A 267 22.67 -14.66 -20.85
N ILE A 268 21.97 -14.83 -21.98
CA ILE A 268 21.55 -13.71 -22.85
C ILE A 268 20.66 -12.74 -22.07
N PHE A 269 19.66 -13.24 -21.35
CA PHE A 269 18.80 -12.42 -20.50
C PHE A 269 19.60 -11.68 -19.41
N LEU A 270 20.48 -12.40 -18.69
CA LEU A 270 21.35 -11.85 -17.64
C LEU A 270 22.26 -10.73 -18.16
N VAL A 271 22.90 -10.92 -19.31
CA VAL A 271 23.82 -9.92 -19.91
C VAL A 271 23.05 -8.68 -20.37
N LEU A 272 21.94 -8.85 -21.10
CA LEU A 272 21.12 -7.73 -21.59
C LEU A 272 20.48 -6.94 -20.43
N GLY A 273 19.92 -7.64 -19.44
CA GLY A 273 19.38 -7.04 -18.22
C GLY A 273 20.44 -6.30 -17.41
N THR A 274 21.64 -6.88 -17.26
CA THR A 274 22.78 -6.24 -16.58
C THR A 274 23.19 -4.94 -17.27
N PHE A 275 23.31 -4.93 -18.61
CA PHE A 275 23.67 -3.73 -19.36
C PHE A 275 22.65 -2.61 -19.19
N GLN A 276 21.35 -2.94 -19.28
CA GLN A 276 20.26 -1.99 -19.10
C GLN A 276 20.23 -1.41 -17.68
N MET A 277 20.34 -2.26 -16.65
CA MET A 277 20.41 -1.83 -15.25
C MET A 277 21.65 -0.96 -14.98
N TRP A 278 22.78 -1.24 -15.64
CA TRP A 278 24.02 -0.47 -15.50
C TRP A 278 23.88 0.96 -16.05
N ASP A 279 23.24 1.16 -17.20
CA ASP A 279 22.91 2.48 -17.73
C ASP A 279 21.97 3.26 -16.80
N TRP A 280 20.89 2.63 -16.34
CA TRP A 280 19.96 3.25 -15.38
C TRP A 280 20.65 3.64 -14.06
N ALA A 281 21.56 2.80 -13.58
CA ALA A 281 22.33 3.08 -12.38
C ALA A 281 23.32 4.24 -12.59
N LYS A 282 24.00 4.32 -13.74
CA LYS A 282 24.85 5.48 -14.10
C LYS A 282 24.04 6.78 -14.10
N LYS A 283 22.84 6.76 -14.68
CA LYS A 283 21.92 7.90 -14.70
C LYS A 283 21.42 8.28 -13.30
N LYS A 284 21.29 7.32 -12.37
CA LYS A 284 20.93 7.56 -10.97
C LYS A 284 22.10 8.15 -10.16
N GLU A 285 23.33 7.66 -10.36
CA GLU A 285 24.55 8.19 -9.73
C GLU A 285 24.78 9.66 -10.06
N ARG A 286 24.74 10.02 -11.36
CA ARG A 286 24.89 11.40 -11.82
C ARG A 286 23.83 12.32 -11.21
N ARG A 287 22.59 11.82 -11.04
CA ARG A 287 21.49 12.55 -10.42
C ARG A 287 21.74 12.79 -8.94
N TYR A 288 22.16 11.77 -8.18
CA TYR A 288 22.48 11.94 -6.75
C TYR A 288 23.62 12.94 -6.52
N ARG A 289 24.66 12.95 -7.36
CA ARG A 289 25.69 13.99 -7.33
C ARG A 289 25.12 15.40 -7.57
N LYS A 290 24.28 15.58 -8.59
CA LYS A 290 23.66 16.88 -8.91
C LYS A 290 22.67 17.36 -7.85
N GLU A 291 21.94 16.42 -7.24
CA GLU A 291 20.83 16.70 -6.33
C GLU A 291 21.28 16.94 -4.87
N PHE A 292 22.38 16.31 -4.44
CA PHE A 292 22.85 16.39 -3.05
C PHE A 292 24.20 17.10 -2.85
N GLY A 293 24.92 17.42 -3.93
CA GLY A 293 26.24 18.06 -3.85
C GLY A 293 27.19 17.31 -2.91
N ASP A 294 27.86 18.05 -2.03
CA ASP A 294 28.86 17.52 -1.09
C ASP A 294 28.31 16.50 -0.08
N LYS A 295 26.98 16.48 0.13
CA LYS A 295 26.32 15.49 1.00
C LYS A 295 26.38 14.07 0.41
N TYR A 296 26.61 13.92 -0.89
CA TYR A 296 26.75 12.63 -1.58
C TYR A 296 28.16 12.40 -2.13
N LYS A 297 28.95 11.57 -1.45
CA LYS A 297 30.27 11.14 -1.93
C LYS A 297 30.12 10.22 -3.15
N ARG A 298 30.83 10.56 -4.24
CA ARG A 298 30.92 9.74 -5.47
C ARG A 298 31.35 8.32 -5.14
N LYS A 299 30.61 7.32 -5.61
CA LYS A 299 30.95 5.90 -5.45
C LYS A 299 31.80 5.43 -6.62
N ARG A 300 32.77 4.56 -6.32
CA ARG A 300 33.65 3.94 -7.34
C ARG A 300 32.89 2.95 -8.23
N PHE A 301 31.81 2.34 -7.70
CA PHE A 301 31.02 1.33 -8.39
C PHE A 301 29.54 1.69 -8.37
N VAL A 302 28.86 1.38 -9.48
CA VAL A 302 27.48 1.80 -9.71
C VAL A 302 26.51 0.63 -9.49
N VAL A 303 26.85 -0.56 -10.00
CA VAL A 303 26.09 -1.81 -9.81
C VAL A 303 26.97 -2.96 -9.31
N LEU A 304 28.13 -3.25 -9.91
CA LEU A 304 29.01 -4.35 -9.48
C LEU A 304 30.40 -3.83 -9.01
N PRO A 305 30.92 -4.32 -7.87
CA PRO A 305 32.33 -4.15 -7.47
C PRO A 305 33.26 -5.05 -8.32
N PRO A 306 34.59 -4.86 -8.29
CA PRO A 306 35.52 -5.35 -9.33
C PRO A 306 35.91 -6.83 -9.17
N LEU A 307 35.10 -7.62 -8.46
CA LEU A 307 35.28 -9.07 -8.28
C LEU A 307 34.53 -9.93 -9.32
N LEU A 308 33.65 -9.30 -10.12
CA LEU A 308 32.78 -10.00 -11.09
C LEU A 308 33.09 -9.69 -12.57
N ILE A 309 34.15 -8.93 -12.85
CA ILE A 309 34.61 -8.67 -14.22
C ILE A 309 36.13 -8.84 -14.25
N GLY A 310 36.60 -9.84 -15.01
CA GLY A 310 38.02 -10.12 -15.17
C GLY A 310 38.81 -8.89 -15.61
N THR A 311 40.01 -8.74 -15.06
CA THR A 311 40.86 -7.53 -15.19
C THR A 311 41.29 -7.20 -16.62
N THR A 312 41.13 -8.13 -17.56
CA THR A 312 41.43 -8.00 -18.99
C THR A 312 40.50 -7.06 -19.76
N ALA A 313 39.23 -6.91 -19.37
CA ALA A 313 38.29 -6.01 -20.08
C ALA A 313 38.58 -4.51 -19.89
N ARG A 314 39.59 -4.14 -19.08
CA ARG A 314 39.84 -2.77 -18.64
C ARG A 314 40.64 -1.90 -19.62
N ARG A 315 41.16 -2.47 -20.72
CA ARG A 315 42.04 -1.76 -21.67
C ARG A 315 41.39 -1.22 -22.95
N HIS A 316 40.16 -1.63 -23.31
CA HIS A 316 39.53 -1.23 -24.58
C HIS A 316 38.26 -0.38 -24.47
N ILE A 317 37.71 -0.14 -23.28
CA ILE A 317 36.58 0.78 -23.10
C ILE A 317 37.11 2.08 -22.50
N GLY A 318 37.73 2.88 -23.37
CA GLY A 318 38.31 4.17 -23.04
C GLY A 318 37.28 5.21 -22.60
N PHE A 319 37.77 6.19 -21.84
CA PHE A 319 37.01 7.37 -21.43
C PHE A 319 36.46 8.14 -22.64
N VAL A 320 35.15 8.39 -22.65
CA VAL A 320 34.56 9.55 -23.35
C VAL A 320 33.60 10.23 -22.37
N GLU A 321 34.04 11.36 -21.83
CA GLU A 321 33.20 12.29 -21.08
C GLU A 321 33.46 13.68 -21.66
N LEU A 322 32.61 14.10 -22.60
CA LEU A 322 32.01 15.44 -22.78
C LEU A 322 31.32 15.54 -24.16
N GLU A 323 30.30 16.39 -24.23
CA GLU A 323 29.62 16.92 -25.44
C GLU A 323 29.02 15.94 -26.47
N GLU A 324 27.76 15.54 -26.24
CA GLU A 324 26.67 15.79 -27.22
C GLU A 324 25.28 15.48 -26.62
N GLU A 325 24.60 16.51 -26.08
CA GLU A 325 23.17 16.42 -25.76
C GLU A 325 22.34 16.91 -26.96
N LYS A 326 22.16 16.08 -28.02
CA LYS A 326 21.17 16.37 -29.08
C LYS A 326 20.78 15.26 -30.10
N ARG A 327 20.81 13.95 -29.80
CA ARG A 327 20.12 12.94 -30.67
C ARG A 327 19.87 11.55 -30.03
N THR A 328 18.93 11.44 -29.10
CA THR A 328 18.39 10.11 -28.70
C THR A 328 17.20 9.73 -29.58
N GLY A 329 17.48 9.31 -30.81
CA GLY A 329 16.47 9.00 -31.83
C GLY A 329 16.89 7.98 -32.89
N VAL A 330 18.04 7.31 -32.73
CA VAL A 330 18.52 6.22 -33.58
C VAL A 330 19.28 5.24 -32.68
N PHE A 331 18.67 4.09 -32.36
CA PHE A 331 19.33 2.91 -31.77
C PHE A 331 18.39 1.68 -31.67
N LEU A 332 17.23 1.71 -32.35
CA LEU A 332 16.41 0.52 -32.59
C LEU A 332 16.65 -0.09 -33.99
N ASP A 333 17.26 0.67 -34.90
CA ASP A 333 17.42 0.27 -36.30
C ASP A 333 18.51 -0.79 -36.49
N THR A 334 19.49 -0.87 -35.58
CA THR A 334 20.53 -1.91 -35.58
C THR A 334 19.97 -3.30 -35.24
N ALA A 335 18.81 -3.38 -34.58
CA ALA A 335 18.10 -4.64 -34.34
C ALA A 335 17.16 -5.04 -35.49
N LEU A 336 16.82 -4.10 -36.38
CA LEU A 336 15.99 -4.34 -37.56
C LEU A 336 16.86 -4.70 -38.81
N ALA A 337 18.10 -4.20 -38.85
CA ALA A 337 19.06 -4.48 -39.93
C ALA A 337 19.53 -5.95 -40.02
N LEU A 338 19.24 -6.79 -39.02
CA LEU A 338 19.56 -8.22 -39.03
C LEU A 338 18.40 -9.12 -39.52
N SER A 339 17.25 -8.55 -39.90
CA SER A 339 16.12 -9.32 -40.47
C SER A 339 15.96 -9.16 -41.99
N GLN A 340 17.00 -8.69 -42.70
CA GLN A 340 16.98 -8.45 -44.15
C GLN A 340 18.24 -8.95 -44.87
N ALA A 341 18.75 -10.12 -44.50
CA ALA A 341 19.66 -10.89 -45.35
C ALA A 341 18.84 -11.83 -46.25
N PRO A 342 18.96 -11.78 -47.59
CA PRO A 342 18.11 -12.53 -48.51
C PRO A 342 18.60 -13.98 -48.69
N GLY A 343 17.67 -14.94 -48.64
CA GLY A 343 17.99 -16.35 -48.89
C GLY A 343 16.76 -17.26 -49.02
N LEU A 344 16.54 -17.76 -50.24
CA LEU A 344 15.75 -18.95 -50.58
C LEU A 344 14.23 -18.92 -50.28
N SER A 345 13.52 -18.24 -51.18
CA SER A 345 12.18 -18.69 -51.58
C SER A 345 12.25 -19.99 -52.40
N LYS A 346 11.56 -21.06 -51.99
CA LYS A 346 11.01 -22.02 -52.98
C LYS A 346 9.82 -22.88 -52.49
N TRP A 347 8.63 -22.44 -52.91
CA TRP A 347 7.48 -23.23 -53.36
C TRP A 347 6.68 -24.12 -52.40
N THR A 348 5.42 -24.23 -52.79
CA THR A 348 4.26 -24.84 -52.13
C THR A 348 3.87 -26.17 -52.79
N ASN A 349 2.94 -26.87 -52.12
CA ASN A 349 1.92 -27.79 -52.66
C ASN A 349 2.20 -29.30 -52.80
N ASP A 350 1.05 -29.99 -52.76
CA ASP A 350 0.69 -31.31 -53.29
C ASP A 350 0.85 -32.58 -52.44
N LEU A 351 -0.27 -32.89 -51.77
CA LEU A 351 -1.14 -34.05 -52.05
C LEU A 351 -0.64 -35.50 -51.87
N ALA A 352 -1.45 -36.21 -51.06
CA ALA A 352 -2.12 -37.48 -51.38
C ALA A 352 -1.42 -38.84 -51.11
N VAL A 353 -2.21 -39.68 -50.42
CA VAL A 353 -2.36 -41.15 -50.60
C VAL A 353 -1.15 -42.05 -50.25
N VAL A 354 -1.37 -42.98 -49.31
CA VAL A 354 -1.43 -44.43 -49.55
C VAL A 354 -2.18 -45.11 -48.39
N GLU A 355 -2.86 -46.21 -48.70
CA GLU A 355 -3.86 -46.93 -47.90
C GLU A 355 -3.31 -48.31 -47.43
N TYR A 356 -4.15 -49.13 -46.78
CA TYR A 356 -4.00 -50.55 -46.42
C TYR A 356 -3.22 -50.93 -45.13
N ASN A 357 -3.57 -51.99 -44.37
CA ASN A 357 -4.87 -52.68 -44.08
C ASN A 357 -4.67 -53.76 -42.96
N VAL A 358 -5.74 -54.50 -42.60
CA VAL A 358 -5.78 -55.93 -42.15
C VAL A 358 -5.71 -56.30 -40.62
N LEU A 359 -6.92 -56.54 -40.09
CA LEU A 359 -7.45 -57.72 -39.32
C LEU A 359 -7.03 -58.16 -37.88
N GLY A 360 -8.06 -58.62 -37.14
CA GLY A 360 -8.00 -59.60 -36.02
C GLY A 360 -8.89 -59.24 -34.80
N GLN A 361 -10.22 -59.51 -34.76
CA GLN A 361 -10.90 -60.71 -34.17
C GLN A 361 -10.39 -61.19 -32.79
N LYS A 362 -11.20 -61.57 -31.78
CA LYS A 362 -12.68 -61.73 -31.59
C LYS A 362 -13.07 -61.91 -30.09
N SER A 363 -14.37 -61.78 -29.78
CA SER A 363 -15.24 -62.36 -28.69
C SER A 363 -14.68 -63.40 -27.67
N LEU A 364 -15.22 -63.71 -26.47
CA LEU A 364 -16.58 -63.74 -25.82
C LEU A 364 -16.42 -63.63 -24.26
N GLY A 365 -17.43 -63.57 -23.37
CA GLY A 365 -18.87 -63.29 -23.59
C GLY A 365 -19.95 -64.01 -22.71
N THR A 366 -19.76 -64.35 -21.42
CA THR A 366 -20.75 -65.18 -20.63
C THR A 366 -21.32 -64.54 -19.35
N LEU A 367 -22.63 -64.66 -19.12
CA LEU A 367 -23.39 -64.31 -17.90
C LEU A 367 -23.73 -65.56 -17.05
N VAL A 368 -23.92 -65.44 -15.71
CA VAL A 368 -24.95 -66.20 -14.94
C VAL A 368 -25.43 -65.43 -13.68
N ALA A 369 -26.76 -65.31 -13.57
CA ALA A 369 -27.72 -65.24 -12.44
C ALA A 369 -27.43 -64.73 -11.00
N MET A 370 -28.52 -64.22 -10.42
CA MET A 370 -28.75 -63.75 -9.05
C MET A 370 -28.85 -64.84 -7.98
N HIS A 371 -28.71 -64.47 -6.70
CA HIS A 371 -29.53 -64.96 -5.57
C HIS A 371 -29.62 -63.89 -4.46
N HIS A 372 -30.76 -63.82 -3.75
CA HIS A 372 -30.99 -62.90 -2.63
C HIS A 372 -30.70 -63.56 -1.27
N ALA A 373 -29.99 -62.85 -0.39
CA ALA A 373 -29.97 -63.11 1.06
C ALA A 373 -29.71 -61.78 1.82
N LEU A 374 -30.47 -61.54 2.90
CA LEU A 374 -30.30 -60.41 3.82
C LEU A 374 -29.36 -60.81 5.00
N PRO A 375 -28.81 -59.84 5.78
CA PRO A 375 -27.36 -59.75 5.92
C PRO A 375 -26.78 -60.33 7.22
N PRO A 376 -25.51 -60.82 7.19
CA PRO A 376 -24.72 -61.02 8.39
C PRO A 376 -24.19 -59.69 8.97
N ARG A 377 -23.81 -59.73 10.25
CA ARG A 377 -23.40 -58.56 11.07
C ARG A 377 -22.28 -57.72 10.44
N LYS A 378 -22.36 -56.39 10.63
CA LYS A 378 -21.36 -55.39 10.19
C LYS A 378 -19.94 -55.78 10.60
N SER A 379 -19.04 -55.94 9.62
CA SER A 379 -17.59 -55.88 9.84
C SER A 379 -17.14 -54.42 9.89
N SER A 380 -16.15 -54.11 10.74
CA SER A 380 -15.58 -52.76 10.89
C SER A 380 -14.51 -52.40 9.84
N LYS A 381 -14.37 -53.18 8.76
CA LYS A 381 -13.53 -52.84 7.61
C LYS A 381 -14.38 -52.23 6.49
N ALA A 382 -14.16 -50.96 6.20
CA ALA A 382 -14.72 -50.32 5.03
C ALA A 382 -14.19 -51.01 3.75
N PRO A 383 -15.03 -51.28 2.73
CA PRO A 383 -14.55 -51.83 1.48
C PRO A 383 -13.69 -50.80 0.75
N PRO A 384 -12.67 -51.22 -0.04
CA PRO A 384 -11.93 -50.30 -0.90
C PRO A 384 -12.90 -49.64 -1.88
N PHE A 385 -12.75 -48.32 -2.06
CA PHE A 385 -13.60 -47.53 -2.95
C PHE A 385 -13.50 -48.07 -4.39
N ALA A 386 -14.59 -48.63 -4.91
CA ALA A 386 -14.64 -49.04 -6.31
C ALA A 386 -14.52 -47.77 -7.20
N PRO A 387 -13.54 -47.71 -8.12
CA PRO A 387 -13.34 -46.52 -8.94
C PRO A 387 -14.52 -46.31 -9.88
N ARG A 388 -15.18 -45.15 -9.76
CA ARG A 388 -16.37 -44.79 -10.55
C ARG A 388 -15.98 -44.66 -12.03
N THR A 389 -16.29 -45.68 -12.84
CA THR A 389 -16.04 -45.72 -14.28
C THR A 389 -16.97 -44.72 -15.00
N SER A 390 -16.48 -43.51 -15.26
CA SER A 390 -17.22 -42.57 -16.12
C SER A 390 -16.94 -42.86 -17.60
N ASN A 391 -18.00 -43.09 -18.38
CA ASN A 391 -17.95 -43.48 -19.80
C ASN A 391 -17.51 -42.35 -20.76
N LEU A 392 -16.76 -41.37 -20.26
CA LEU A 392 -16.14 -40.30 -21.04
C LEU A 392 -14.72 -40.72 -21.43
N SER A 393 -14.44 -40.72 -22.73
CA SER A 393 -13.11 -41.02 -23.27
C SER A 393 -12.04 -40.11 -22.68
N LEU A 394 -10.81 -40.62 -22.55
CA LEU A 394 -9.67 -39.88 -21.98
C LEU A 394 -9.46 -38.52 -22.66
N GLN A 395 -9.64 -38.44 -23.98
CA GLN A 395 -9.57 -37.21 -24.76
C GLN A 395 -10.66 -36.20 -24.37
N ARG A 396 -11.93 -36.64 -24.21
CA ARG A 396 -13.04 -35.78 -23.81
C ARG A 396 -12.91 -35.30 -22.36
N ARG A 397 -12.36 -36.14 -21.47
CA ARG A 397 -12.00 -35.72 -20.09
C ARG A 397 -10.87 -34.68 -20.07
N ARG A 398 -9.85 -34.83 -20.92
CA ARG A 398 -8.76 -33.83 -21.07
C ARG A 398 -9.29 -32.50 -21.61
N GLN A 399 -10.16 -32.52 -22.62
CA GLN A 399 -10.81 -31.32 -23.17
C GLN A 399 -11.72 -30.62 -22.14
N LEU A 400 -12.52 -31.36 -21.36
CA LEU A 400 -13.36 -30.78 -20.31
C LEU A 400 -12.54 -30.20 -19.15
N LYS A 401 -11.41 -30.83 -18.77
CA LYS A 401 -10.47 -30.24 -17.81
C LYS A 401 -9.80 -28.96 -18.35
N LEU A 402 -9.41 -28.95 -19.63
CA LEU A 402 -8.85 -27.77 -20.28
C LEU A 402 -9.86 -26.61 -20.32
N LEU A 403 -11.10 -26.87 -20.73
CA LEU A 403 -12.18 -25.89 -20.70
C LEU A 403 -12.49 -25.40 -19.28
N GLY A 404 -12.50 -26.29 -18.29
CA GLY A 404 -12.66 -25.93 -16.88
C GLY A 404 -11.54 -25.03 -16.35
N LEU A 405 -10.28 -25.28 -16.74
CA LEU A 405 -9.13 -24.45 -16.36
C LEU A 405 -9.10 -23.11 -17.10
N ILE A 406 -9.50 -23.06 -18.38
CA ILE A 406 -9.66 -21.80 -19.12
C ILE A 406 -10.80 -20.97 -18.53
N ALA A 407 -11.94 -21.59 -18.21
CA ALA A 407 -13.06 -20.94 -17.55
C ALA A 407 -12.66 -20.44 -16.15
N PHE A 408 -11.93 -21.24 -15.36
CA PHE A 408 -11.41 -20.80 -14.06
C PHE A 408 -10.41 -19.65 -14.20
N GLY A 409 -9.51 -19.70 -15.18
CA GLY A 409 -8.58 -18.61 -15.49
C GLY A 409 -9.28 -17.33 -15.92
N LEU A 410 -10.35 -17.42 -16.72
CA LEU A 410 -11.19 -16.28 -17.11
C LEU A 410 -12.01 -15.75 -15.94
N ILE A 411 -12.60 -16.61 -15.11
CA ILE A 411 -13.34 -16.21 -13.89
C ILE A 411 -12.38 -15.57 -12.88
N PHE A 412 -11.17 -16.09 -12.72
CA PHE A 412 -10.14 -15.51 -11.87
C PHE A 412 -9.65 -14.16 -12.43
N ALA A 413 -9.42 -14.05 -13.74
CA ALA A 413 -9.08 -12.77 -14.37
C ALA A 413 -10.22 -11.75 -14.24
N LEU A 414 -11.48 -12.16 -14.42
CA LEU A 414 -12.67 -11.33 -14.22
C LEU A 414 -12.89 -10.97 -12.74
N PHE A 415 -12.54 -11.85 -11.80
CA PHE A 415 -12.54 -11.57 -10.37
C PHE A 415 -11.42 -10.60 -9.98
N VAL A 416 -10.22 -10.77 -10.51
CA VAL A 416 -9.11 -9.82 -10.32
C VAL A 416 -9.47 -8.47 -10.94
N LEU A 417 -10.08 -8.43 -12.14
CA LEU A 417 -10.57 -7.22 -12.78
C LEU A 417 -11.72 -6.57 -12.01
N SER A 418 -12.71 -7.33 -11.54
CA SER A 418 -13.83 -6.79 -10.76
C SER A 418 -13.37 -6.26 -9.41
N ARG A 419 -12.45 -6.97 -8.74
CA ARG A 419 -11.73 -6.44 -7.57
C ARG A 419 -10.94 -5.19 -7.94
N PHE A 420 -10.29 -5.11 -9.12
CA PHE A 420 -9.61 -3.90 -9.57
C PHE A 420 -10.56 -2.70 -9.70
N PHE A 421 -11.73 -2.88 -10.33
CA PHE A 421 -12.74 -1.83 -10.50
C PHE A 421 -13.44 -1.44 -9.18
N SER A 422 -13.66 -2.38 -8.26
CA SER A 422 -14.18 -2.09 -6.92
C SER A 422 -13.14 -1.43 -6.00
N PHE A 423 -11.87 -1.79 -6.11
CA PHE A 423 -10.79 -1.26 -5.28
C PHE A 423 -10.33 0.14 -5.74
N SER A 424 -10.47 0.45 -7.04
CA SER A 424 -10.11 1.77 -7.58
C SER A 424 -10.99 2.94 -7.13
N VAL A 425 -12.17 2.69 -6.55
CA VAL A 425 -13.03 3.77 -6.02
C VAL A 425 -12.58 4.22 -4.62
N SER A 426 -11.99 3.33 -3.81
CA SER A 426 -11.67 3.64 -2.40
C SER A 426 -10.27 4.23 -2.20
N GLU A 427 -9.28 3.88 -3.04
CA GLU A 427 -7.87 4.28 -2.83
C GLU A 427 -7.36 5.36 -3.80
N GLN A 428 -8.09 5.71 -4.88
CA GLN A 428 -7.67 6.76 -5.83
C GLN A 428 -8.18 8.17 -5.51
N ILE A 429 -9.07 8.32 -4.53
CA ILE A 429 -9.28 9.63 -3.92
C ILE A 429 -8.09 9.86 -2.99
N ALA A 430 -6.97 10.32 -3.57
CA ALA A 430 -6.02 11.16 -2.86
C ALA A 430 -6.82 12.39 -2.46
N ALA A 431 -7.42 12.30 -1.28
CA ALA A 431 -8.55 13.10 -0.87
C ALA A 431 -8.13 14.56 -0.92
N VAL A 432 -8.63 15.30 -1.91
CA VAL A 432 -8.36 16.73 -2.10
C VAL A 432 -8.87 17.40 -0.85
N ILE A 433 -7.99 17.61 0.13
CA ILE A 433 -8.31 18.19 1.43
C ILE A 433 -8.87 19.58 1.12
N PRO A 434 -10.18 19.83 1.33
CA PRO A 434 -10.73 21.13 1.04
C PRO A 434 -9.95 22.22 1.78
N SER A 435 -9.64 23.31 1.10
CA SER A 435 -8.93 24.44 1.71
C SER A 435 -9.73 24.96 2.90
N GLY A 436 -9.21 24.83 4.12
CA GLY A 436 -9.93 25.12 5.37
C GLY A 436 -10.40 23.90 6.16
N THR A 437 -10.06 22.67 5.74
CA THR A 437 -10.33 21.46 6.54
C THR A 437 -9.66 21.55 7.91
N ALA A 438 -10.45 21.38 8.97
CA ALA A 438 -9.96 21.28 10.33
C ALA A 438 -9.08 20.03 10.54
N ASN A 439 -7.89 20.21 11.10
CA ASN A 439 -6.97 19.10 11.38
C ASN A 439 -7.46 18.20 12.54
N VAL A 440 -8.24 18.79 13.46
CA VAL A 440 -8.84 18.14 14.62
C VAL A 440 -10.36 18.34 14.55
N VAL A 441 -11.12 17.29 14.85
CA VAL A 441 -12.57 17.35 15.09
C VAL A 441 -12.84 17.01 16.56
N LEU A 442 -13.54 17.90 17.27
CA LEU A 442 -14.10 17.62 18.59
C LEU A 442 -15.39 16.82 18.39
N VAL A 443 -15.46 15.63 18.98
CA VAL A 443 -16.64 14.74 18.91
C VAL A 443 -17.28 14.73 20.29
N THR A 444 -18.53 15.21 20.38
CA THR A 444 -19.32 15.14 21.61
C THR A 444 -20.67 14.50 21.32
N LEU A 445 -20.99 13.46 22.08
CA LEU A 445 -22.29 12.79 22.07
C LEU A 445 -23.16 13.40 23.18
N PHE A 446 -24.38 13.79 22.86
CA PHE A 446 -25.35 14.27 23.84
C PHE A 446 -26.44 13.22 24.07
N ASP A 447 -26.87 13.05 25.31
CA ASP A 447 -28.14 12.37 25.60
C ASP A 447 -29.22 13.41 25.98
N ARG A 448 -29.96 13.88 24.97
CA ARG A 448 -31.03 14.89 25.18
C ARG A 448 -32.24 14.37 25.96
N GLN A 449 -32.30 13.07 26.31
CA GLN A 449 -33.34 12.54 27.20
C GLN A 449 -32.96 12.66 28.67
N VAL A 450 -31.67 12.83 28.98
CA VAL A 450 -31.12 12.89 30.35
C VAL A 450 -30.59 14.29 30.68
N LEU A 451 -29.91 14.94 29.74
CA LEU A 451 -29.28 16.25 29.94
C LEU A 451 -30.29 17.40 29.82
N SER A 452 -30.16 18.42 30.67
CA SER A 452 -30.94 19.66 30.52
C SER A 452 -30.51 20.40 29.25
N GLU A 453 -31.46 21.03 28.54
CA GLU A 453 -31.15 21.84 27.35
C GLU A 453 -30.16 22.97 27.67
N ARG A 454 -30.23 23.55 28.88
CA ARG A 454 -29.29 24.56 29.35
C ARG A 454 -27.87 24.01 29.50
N TYR A 455 -27.72 22.84 30.12
CA TYR A 455 -26.45 22.15 30.26
C TYR A 455 -25.86 21.79 28.88
N ALA A 456 -26.67 21.19 28.00
CA ALA A 456 -26.25 20.85 26.64
C ALA A 456 -25.79 22.09 25.85
N GLN A 457 -26.48 23.22 25.95
CA GLN A 457 -26.09 24.50 25.33
C GLN A 457 -24.76 25.04 25.87
N TRP A 458 -24.47 24.89 27.17
CA TRP A 458 -23.18 25.27 27.74
C TRP A 458 -22.02 24.43 27.21
N ILE A 459 -22.20 23.11 27.15
CA ILE A 459 -21.21 22.20 26.57
C ILE A 459 -21.00 22.51 25.08
N GLN A 460 -22.07 22.66 24.30
CA GLN A 460 -22.00 23.01 22.87
C GLN A 460 -21.23 24.32 22.65
N SER A 461 -21.61 25.39 23.38
CA SER A 461 -20.93 26.70 23.31
C SER A 461 -19.44 26.61 23.65
N ASN A 462 -19.07 25.75 24.61
CA ASN A 462 -17.69 25.51 25.03
C ASN A 462 -16.87 24.84 23.93
N ARG A 463 -17.42 23.80 23.26
CA ARG A 463 -16.74 23.14 22.13
C ARG A 463 -16.61 24.06 20.93
N GLU A 464 -17.66 24.83 20.60
CA GLU A 464 -17.67 25.75 19.45
C GLU A 464 -16.66 26.90 19.62
N ASP A 465 -16.61 27.55 20.79
CA ASP A 465 -15.63 28.60 21.07
C ASP A 465 -14.20 28.04 21.05
N TYR A 466 -13.93 26.88 21.67
CA TYR A 466 -12.61 26.25 21.60
C TYR A 466 -12.21 25.87 20.17
N ALA A 467 -13.12 25.28 19.39
CA ALA A 467 -12.85 24.92 18.01
C ALA A 467 -12.55 26.15 17.12
N SER A 468 -13.33 27.22 17.28
CA SER A 468 -13.16 28.47 16.53
C SER A 468 -11.80 29.14 16.78
N ARG A 469 -11.28 29.08 18.02
CA ARG A 469 -9.96 29.65 18.39
C ARG A 469 -8.79 28.97 17.70
N HIS A 470 -8.86 27.65 17.51
CA HIS A 470 -7.73 26.84 17.04
C HIS A 470 -7.87 26.34 15.60
N GLY A 471 -8.94 26.71 14.90
CA GLY A 471 -9.24 26.22 13.54
C GLY A 471 -9.59 24.73 13.52
N TYR A 472 -10.24 24.25 14.58
CA TYR A 472 -10.77 22.89 14.65
C TYR A 472 -12.25 22.88 14.22
N ALA A 473 -12.83 21.70 14.04
CA ALA A 473 -14.25 21.52 13.78
C ALA A 473 -14.94 20.85 14.97
N THR A 474 -16.25 20.99 15.07
CA THR A 474 -17.11 20.30 16.03
C THR A 474 -18.03 19.33 15.29
N PHE A 475 -18.20 18.14 15.83
CA PHE A 475 -19.22 17.18 15.44
C PHE A 475 -20.05 16.84 16.69
N PHE A 476 -21.35 17.10 16.59
CA PHE A 476 -22.32 16.83 17.65
C PHE A 476 -23.31 15.77 17.14
N ALA A 477 -23.54 14.74 17.93
CA ALA A 477 -24.58 13.74 17.66
C ALA A 477 -25.40 13.48 18.91
N ASN A 478 -26.57 12.84 18.76
CA ASN A 478 -27.41 12.44 19.87
C ASN A 478 -27.34 10.93 20.08
N THR A 479 -27.36 10.47 21.33
CA THR A 479 -27.43 9.05 21.69
C THR A 479 -28.61 8.36 21.00
N SER A 480 -29.75 9.07 20.85
CA SER A 480 -30.94 8.61 20.12
C SER A 480 -30.64 8.08 18.72
N ASP A 481 -29.67 8.67 18.04
CA ASP A 481 -29.39 8.45 16.63
C ASP A 481 -28.73 7.08 16.39
N TYR A 482 -28.21 6.45 17.45
CA TYR A 482 -27.53 5.15 17.42
C TYR A 482 -28.25 4.05 18.20
N LEU A 483 -29.34 4.36 18.91
CA LEU A 483 -30.07 3.35 19.70
C LEU A 483 -30.59 2.19 18.84
N TYR A 484 -30.89 2.43 17.56
CA TYR A 484 -31.35 1.38 16.63
C TYR A 484 -30.29 0.30 16.32
N THR A 485 -29.01 0.53 16.66
CA THR A 485 -27.91 -0.45 16.50
C THR A 485 -27.55 -1.17 17.80
N LEU A 486 -28.22 -0.85 18.90
CA LEU A 486 -28.04 -1.45 20.22
C LEU A 486 -29.21 -2.42 20.52
N ASP A 487 -28.90 -3.56 21.13
CA ASP A 487 -29.93 -4.46 21.65
C ASP A 487 -30.52 -3.86 22.93
N GLU A 488 -31.78 -4.17 23.28
CA GLU A 488 -32.50 -3.57 24.43
C GLU A 488 -31.75 -3.69 25.78
N LYS A 489 -30.83 -4.66 25.89
CA LYS A 489 -30.03 -4.92 27.09
C LYS A 489 -28.67 -4.21 27.09
N THR A 490 -28.26 -3.59 25.98
CA THR A 490 -26.96 -2.93 25.85
C THR A 490 -27.02 -1.51 26.42
N PRO A 491 -26.10 -1.10 27.32
CA PRO A 491 -26.06 0.25 27.86
C PRO A 491 -25.94 1.34 26.77
N ARG A 492 -26.60 2.49 27.00
CA ARG A 492 -26.65 3.62 26.04
C ARG A 492 -25.27 4.23 25.74
N SER A 493 -24.35 4.15 26.69
CA SER A 493 -22.95 4.61 26.57
C SER A 493 -22.21 4.01 25.37
N TRP A 494 -22.58 2.79 24.95
CA TRP A 494 -22.06 2.15 23.74
C TRP A 494 -22.25 2.97 22.44
N ALA A 495 -23.18 3.92 22.42
CA ALA A 495 -23.40 4.84 21.30
C ALA A 495 -22.19 5.74 20.98
N GLN A 496 -21.23 5.91 21.90
CA GLN A 496 -20.02 6.70 21.64
C GLN A 496 -19.16 6.13 20.51
N VAL A 497 -19.06 4.81 20.40
CA VAL A 497 -18.22 4.12 19.41
C VAL A 497 -18.72 4.36 17.97
N PRO A 498 -20.01 4.12 17.63
CA PRO A 498 -20.55 4.47 16.31
C PRO A 498 -20.62 5.99 16.09
N ALA A 499 -20.77 6.82 17.13
CA ALA A 499 -20.74 8.29 16.99
C ALA A 499 -19.35 8.79 16.53
N VAL A 500 -18.26 8.31 17.12
CA VAL A 500 -16.89 8.60 16.65
C VAL A 500 -16.68 8.04 15.24
N ARG A 501 -17.19 6.85 14.95
CA ARG A 501 -17.12 6.22 13.63
C ARG A 501 -17.86 7.03 12.56
N HIS A 502 -18.97 7.66 12.92
CA HIS A 502 -19.76 8.56 12.08
C HIS A 502 -19.03 9.88 11.84
N ALA A 503 -18.51 10.53 12.89
CA ALA A 503 -17.68 11.73 12.77
C ALA A 503 -16.50 11.54 11.81
N MET A 504 -15.81 10.39 11.90
CA MET A 504 -14.71 9.98 11.01
C MET A 504 -15.12 9.72 9.56
N ALA A 505 -16.40 9.43 9.31
CA ALA A 505 -16.96 9.23 7.98
C ALA A 505 -17.38 10.56 7.32
N GLU A 506 -17.98 11.47 8.09
CA GLU A 506 -18.33 12.83 7.60
C GLU A 506 -17.10 13.72 7.38
N ASN A 507 -16.05 13.54 8.18
CA ASN A 507 -14.82 14.34 8.13
C ASN A 507 -13.63 13.51 7.60
N PRO A 508 -13.68 12.94 6.38
CA PRO A 508 -12.70 11.94 5.93
C PRO A 508 -11.27 12.51 5.79
N HIS A 509 -11.13 13.84 5.73
CA HIS A 509 -9.87 14.57 5.54
C HIS A 509 -9.21 15.06 6.85
N SER A 510 -9.89 15.02 7.98
CA SER A 510 -9.33 15.43 9.29
C SER A 510 -8.37 14.38 9.85
N THR A 511 -7.32 14.79 10.56
CA THR A 511 -6.27 13.86 11.03
C THR A 511 -6.59 13.25 12.39
N TYR A 512 -7.22 14.01 13.29
CA TYR A 512 -7.48 13.59 14.67
C TYR A 512 -8.93 13.85 15.06
N PHE A 513 -9.50 12.93 15.82
CA PHE A 513 -10.82 13.02 16.42
C PHE A 513 -10.64 12.97 17.93
N PHE A 514 -10.95 14.06 18.61
CA PHE A 514 -10.91 14.14 20.07
C PHE A 514 -12.33 13.91 20.57
N PHE A 515 -12.60 12.70 21.06
CA PHE A 515 -13.85 12.40 21.74
C PHE A 515 -13.82 12.99 23.15
N LEU A 516 -14.86 13.74 23.47
CA LEU A 516 -14.99 14.51 24.70
C LEU A 516 -16.45 14.46 25.15
N ASP A 517 -16.73 13.65 26.17
CA ASP A 517 -18.06 13.40 26.70
C ASP A 517 -18.77 14.69 27.17
N ALA A 518 -20.11 14.66 27.21
CA ALA A 518 -20.94 15.77 27.66
C ALA A 518 -20.66 16.14 29.13
N HIS A 519 -20.22 15.20 29.95
CA HIS A 519 -19.83 15.42 31.36
C HIS A 519 -18.45 16.10 31.52
N ALA A 520 -17.72 16.33 30.43
CA ALA A 520 -16.43 17.01 30.43
C ALA A 520 -16.48 18.43 29.83
N PHE A 521 -15.64 19.34 30.33
CA PHE A 521 -15.65 20.76 30.01
C PHE A 521 -14.23 21.31 29.84
N ILE A 522 -14.01 22.08 28.77
CA ILE A 522 -12.71 22.69 28.46
C ILE A 522 -12.58 23.98 29.27
N VAL A 523 -11.74 23.97 30.31
CA VAL A 523 -11.59 25.08 31.27
C VAL A 523 -10.53 26.09 30.84
N ASP A 524 -9.51 25.65 30.11
CA ASP A 524 -8.56 26.52 29.43
C ASP A 524 -8.73 26.45 27.90
N PRO A 525 -9.49 27.38 27.30
CA PRO A 525 -9.69 27.41 25.85
C PRO A 525 -8.48 27.99 25.09
N THR A 526 -7.46 28.52 25.79
CA THR A 526 -6.30 29.16 25.15
C THR A 526 -5.26 28.15 24.66
N LEU A 527 -5.26 26.95 25.22
CA LEU A 527 -4.23 25.92 24.98
C LEU A 527 -4.56 25.06 23.75
N PRO A 528 -3.77 25.11 22.66
CA PRO A 528 -4.04 24.31 21.46
C PRO A 528 -3.75 22.83 21.71
N LEU A 529 -4.68 21.94 21.38
CA LEU A 529 -4.51 20.48 21.48
C LEU A 529 -3.27 19.99 20.71
N THR A 530 -2.95 20.65 19.60
CA THR A 530 -1.77 20.39 18.79
C THR A 530 -0.46 20.53 19.56
N SER A 531 -0.28 21.62 20.32
CA SER A 531 0.91 21.84 21.16
C SER A 531 0.83 21.18 22.53
N HIS A 532 -0.38 20.90 23.04
CA HIS A 532 -0.59 20.31 24.36
C HIS A 532 -0.32 18.81 24.37
N VAL A 533 -0.76 18.09 23.32
CA VAL A 533 -0.71 16.62 23.25
C VAL A 533 -0.16 16.10 21.92
N LEU A 534 -0.60 16.65 20.76
CA LEU A 534 -0.40 15.98 19.46
C LEU A 534 0.99 16.16 18.83
N GLU A 535 1.77 17.15 19.25
CA GLU A 535 3.13 17.33 18.73
C GLU A 535 4.01 16.13 19.15
N PRO A 536 4.73 15.47 18.23
CA PRO A 536 5.44 14.22 18.56
C PRO A 536 6.37 14.29 19.77
N LYS A 537 7.10 15.41 19.96
CA LYS A 537 7.97 15.61 21.12
C LYS A 537 7.19 15.75 22.43
N ARG A 538 6.04 16.43 22.38
CA ARG A 538 5.17 16.62 23.53
C ARG A 538 4.51 15.29 23.92
N LEU A 539 3.98 14.56 22.94
CA LEU A 539 3.46 13.21 23.15
C LEU A 539 4.52 12.29 23.76
N GLU A 540 5.77 12.32 23.26
CA GLU A 540 6.88 11.53 23.82
C GLU A 540 7.15 11.83 25.29
N SER A 541 7.01 13.09 25.72
CA SER A 541 7.14 13.51 27.12
C SER A 541 5.95 13.14 28.01
N LEU A 542 4.80 12.82 27.41
CA LEU A 542 3.56 12.46 28.11
C LEU A 542 3.31 10.95 28.15
N MET A 543 3.90 10.18 27.24
CA MET A 543 3.67 8.73 27.15
C MET A 543 4.16 7.99 28.39
N ILE A 544 3.22 7.44 29.17
CA ILE A 544 3.50 6.58 30.32
C ILE A 544 3.86 5.18 29.79
N LYS A 545 5.06 4.71 30.15
CA LYS A 545 5.71 3.49 29.62
C LYS A 545 5.95 2.47 30.72
N ASP A 546 5.86 1.19 30.36
CA ASP A 546 5.96 0.03 31.26
C ASP A 546 5.00 0.11 32.48
N HIS A 547 3.84 0.75 32.27
CA HIS A 547 2.79 0.95 33.27
C HIS A 547 1.62 -0.02 33.04
N PRO A 548 0.99 -0.59 34.09
CA PRO A 548 -0.20 -1.42 33.97
C PRO A 548 -1.30 -0.73 33.14
N VAL A 549 -1.91 -1.49 32.22
CA VAL A 549 -3.02 -1.00 31.38
C VAL A 549 -4.31 -0.85 32.20
N VAL A 550 -4.43 -1.59 33.30
CA VAL A 550 -5.51 -1.52 34.30
C VAL A 550 -4.84 -1.60 35.69
N PRO A 551 -4.99 -0.61 36.59
CA PRO A 551 -4.37 -0.65 37.91
C PRO A 551 -5.15 -1.59 38.87
N PRO A 552 -4.55 -1.95 40.02
CA PRO A 552 -3.13 -1.88 40.33
C PRO A 552 -2.34 -3.07 39.75
N ASP A 553 -3.02 -4.20 39.47
CA ASP A 553 -2.38 -5.53 39.34
C ASP A 553 -2.32 -6.10 37.90
N SER A 554 -2.58 -5.32 36.85
CA SER A 554 -2.48 -5.87 35.48
C SER A 554 -1.04 -6.25 35.11
N VAL A 555 -0.88 -7.52 34.76
CA VAL A 555 0.36 -8.09 34.19
C VAL A 555 0.71 -7.43 32.84
N ILE A 556 -0.30 -6.91 32.13
CA ILE A 556 -0.13 -6.30 30.81
C ILE A 556 0.16 -4.80 30.97
N LYS A 557 1.27 -4.37 30.36
CA LYS A 557 1.83 -3.03 30.52
C LYS A 557 2.04 -2.33 29.18
N THR A 558 1.99 -1.00 29.19
CA THR A 558 2.33 -0.17 28.02
C THR A 558 3.78 -0.41 27.58
N PHE A 559 4.05 -0.45 26.27
CA PHE A 559 5.37 -0.81 25.77
C PHE A 559 6.42 0.31 25.94
N SER A 560 7.48 0.07 26.73
CA SER A 560 8.76 0.82 26.76
C SER A 560 9.20 1.42 25.41
N HIS A 561 9.22 0.58 24.37
CA HIS A 561 9.76 0.92 23.07
C HIS A 561 8.76 1.63 22.13
N LEU A 562 7.52 1.89 22.57
CA LEU A 562 6.53 2.60 21.77
C LEU A 562 7.01 4.02 21.45
N THR A 563 6.84 4.46 20.20
CA THR A 563 7.20 5.82 19.77
C THR A 563 5.96 6.61 19.35
N PRO A 564 5.94 7.95 19.48
CA PRO A 564 4.82 8.80 19.07
C PRO A 564 4.35 8.65 17.61
N LYS A 565 5.19 8.08 16.74
CA LYS A 565 4.87 7.85 15.33
C LYS A 565 3.96 6.64 15.13
N ASP A 566 4.04 5.68 16.03
CA ASP A 566 3.33 4.41 15.98
C ASP A 566 1.97 4.50 16.67
N VAL A 567 1.79 5.48 17.56
CA VAL A 567 0.55 5.81 18.27
C VAL A 567 -0.57 6.24 17.30
N GLU A 568 -1.75 5.66 17.50
CA GLU A 568 -2.98 5.97 16.76
C GLU A 568 -4.20 6.18 17.69
N LEU A 569 -4.09 5.82 18.97
CA LEU A 569 -5.05 6.13 20.05
C LEU A 569 -4.28 6.72 21.25
N ILE A 570 -4.79 7.81 21.82
CA ILE A 570 -4.26 8.47 23.02
C ILE A 570 -5.40 8.51 24.04
N ILE A 571 -5.19 7.97 25.23
CA ILE A 571 -6.22 7.84 26.27
C ILE A 571 -5.60 8.06 27.67
N THR A 572 -6.48 8.29 28.65
CA THR A 572 -6.11 8.38 30.07
C THR A 572 -6.62 7.16 30.85
N GLN A 573 -6.18 7.02 32.09
CA GLN A 573 -6.56 5.98 33.03
C GLN A 573 -6.92 6.68 34.35
N ASP A 574 -7.87 6.14 35.09
CA ASP A 574 -8.22 6.59 36.45
C ASP A 574 -7.65 5.63 37.51
N GLY A 575 -8.20 5.61 38.72
CA GLY A 575 -7.72 4.71 39.78
C GLY A 575 -7.92 3.22 39.47
N GLU A 576 -8.79 2.88 38.52
CA GLU A 576 -9.23 1.49 38.30
C GLU A 576 -9.12 1.02 36.84
N ASP A 577 -9.29 1.89 35.84
CA ASP A 577 -9.50 1.48 34.43
C ASP A 577 -9.02 2.54 33.41
N LEU A 578 -9.02 2.21 32.11
CA LEU A 578 -8.94 3.20 31.02
C LEU A 578 -10.20 4.08 30.96
N VAL A 579 -10.07 5.37 30.63
CA VAL A 579 -11.21 6.32 30.62
C VAL A 579 -11.66 6.68 29.18
N PRO A 580 -12.74 6.07 28.66
CA PRO A 580 -13.22 6.36 27.30
C PRO A 580 -14.01 7.68 27.18
N GLY A 581 -14.29 8.40 28.28
CA GLY A 581 -14.94 9.72 28.22
C GLY A 581 -14.07 10.85 27.65
N SER A 582 -12.75 10.64 27.54
CA SER A 582 -11.81 11.60 26.96
C SER A 582 -10.63 10.88 26.28
N PHE A 583 -10.68 10.74 24.96
CA PHE A 583 -9.62 10.10 24.16
C PHE A 583 -9.47 10.74 22.78
N ILE A 584 -8.27 10.62 22.21
CA ILE A 584 -7.97 11.11 20.87
C ILE A 584 -7.61 9.94 19.97
N ILE A 585 -8.32 9.78 18.86
CA ILE A 585 -8.06 8.76 17.84
C ILE A 585 -7.64 9.40 16.52
N LYS A 586 -6.69 8.77 15.84
CA LYS A 586 -6.12 9.25 14.58
C LYS A 586 -6.82 8.64 13.38
N GLN A 587 -7.18 9.45 12.40
CA GLN A 587 -7.83 9.00 11.17
C GLN A 587 -6.94 8.02 10.40
N GLY A 588 -7.44 6.80 10.17
CA GLY A 588 -6.72 5.77 9.44
C GLY A 588 -7.44 4.43 9.39
N PRO A 589 -6.92 3.46 8.62
CA PRO A 589 -7.48 2.11 8.54
C PRO A 589 -7.50 1.38 9.89
N TRP A 590 -6.46 1.59 10.73
CA TRP A 590 -6.40 0.98 12.06
C TRP A 590 -7.49 1.52 12.98
N ALA A 591 -7.74 2.83 12.99
CA ALA A 591 -8.79 3.41 13.84
C ALA A 591 -10.19 2.92 13.46
N ARG A 592 -10.45 2.72 12.15
CA ARG A 592 -11.69 2.08 11.68
C ARG A 592 -11.80 0.66 12.20
N PHE A 593 -10.76 -0.16 12.00
CA PHE A 593 -10.68 -1.52 12.55
C PHE A 593 -10.87 -1.57 14.06
N PHE A 594 -10.22 -0.67 14.82
CA PHE A 594 -10.31 -0.61 16.27
C PHE A 594 -11.73 -0.28 16.75
N LEU A 595 -12.39 0.73 16.16
CA LEU A 595 -13.78 1.05 16.50
C LEU A 595 -14.74 -0.08 16.10
N ASP A 596 -14.52 -0.69 14.93
CA ASP A 596 -15.33 -1.82 14.45
C ASP A 596 -15.15 -3.07 15.38
N VAL A 597 -13.95 -3.30 15.93
CA VAL A 597 -13.66 -4.34 16.93
C VAL A 597 -14.21 -4.00 18.32
N TRP A 598 -14.09 -2.75 18.78
CA TRP A 598 -14.62 -2.34 20.07
C TRP A 598 -16.15 -2.48 20.08
N TYR A 599 -16.81 -2.11 18.98
CA TYR A 599 -18.26 -2.23 18.80
C TYR A 599 -18.77 -3.63 18.41
N ASP A 600 -17.90 -4.64 18.41
CA ASP A 600 -18.27 -5.99 17.96
C ASP A 600 -19.45 -6.55 18.80
N PRO A 601 -20.46 -7.19 18.16
CA PRO A 601 -21.58 -7.80 18.88
C PRO A 601 -21.17 -8.77 20.00
N LEU A 602 -20.02 -9.43 19.90
CA LEU A 602 -19.48 -10.31 20.94
C LEU A 602 -19.25 -9.54 22.25
N TYR A 603 -18.61 -8.37 22.21
CA TYR A 603 -18.32 -7.59 23.41
C TYR A 603 -19.59 -6.93 23.98
N ARG A 604 -20.50 -6.47 23.11
CA ARG A 604 -21.79 -5.89 23.52
C ARG A 604 -22.72 -6.92 24.18
N SER A 605 -22.71 -8.16 23.70
CA SER A 605 -23.53 -9.26 24.25
C SER A 605 -22.92 -9.94 25.48
N TYR A 606 -21.62 -9.80 25.73
CA TYR A 606 -20.95 -10.37 26.91
C TYR A 606 -21.36 -9.70 28.24
N ASN A 607 -21.99 -8.52 28.20
CA ASN A 607 -22.50 -7.80 29.38
C ASN A 607 -21.43 -7.51 30.45
N PHE A 608 -20.36 -6.81 30.05
CA PHE A 608 -19.33 -6.30 30.97
C PHE A 608 -19.91 -5.38 32.06
N ALA A 609 -19.38 -5.46 33.29
CA ALA A 609 -19.90 -4.72 34.44
C ALA A 609 -19.90 -3.18 34.26
N ARG A 610 -18.81 -2.59 33.71
CA ARG A 610 -18.76 -1.18 33.28
C ARG A 610 -18.87 -1.04 31.75
N ALA A 611 -19.77 -1.81 31.13
CA ALA A 611 -20.13 -1.67 29.71
C ALA A 611 -18.92 -1.60 28.75
N GLU A 612 -18.84 -0.58 27.91
CA GLU A 612 -17.78 -0.40 26.91
C GLU A 612 -16.41 -0.03 27.50
N LYS A 613 -16.36 0.48 28.73
CA LYS A 613 -15.13 0.78 29.48
C LYS A 613 -14.36 -0.52 29.75
N HIS A 614 -14.95 -1.45 30.52
CA HIS A 614 -14.37 -2.79 30.75
C HIS A 614 -14.15 -3.61 29.45
N ALA A 615 -14.97 -3.40 28.41
CA ALA A 615 -14.71 -4.02 27.11
C ALA A 615 -13.40 -3.49 26.48
N LEU A 616 -13.12 -2.19 26.59
CA LEU A 616 -11.85 -1.60 26.16
C LEU A 616 -10.68 -2.14 26.97
N ASP A 617 -10.81 -2.20 28.30
CA ASP A 617 -9.79 -2.75 29.20
C ASP A 617 -9.45 -4.21 28.85
N HIS A 618 -10.46 -5.03 28.53
CA HIS A 618 -10.27 -6.38 28.02
C HIS A 618 -9.55 -6.37 26.67
N ILE A 619 -10.03 -5.58 25.71
CA ILE A 619 -9.46 -5.53 24.35
C ILE A 619 -7.98 -5.14 24.39
N VAL A 620 -7.60 -4.12 25.15
CA VAL A 620 -6.21 -3.65 25.22
C VAL A 620 -5.30 -4.66 25.93
N GLN A 621 -5.79 -5.36 26.96
CA GLN A 621 -5.00 -6.38 27.65
C GLN A 621 -4.76 -7.63 26.79
N TRP A 622 -5.76 -8.09 26.03
CA TRP A 622 -5.67 -9.35 25.28
C TRP A 622 -5.22 -9.19 23.81
N HIS A 623 -5.32 -8.00 23.22
CA HIS A 623 -4.90 -7.73 21.85
C HIS A 623 -3.67 -6.80 21.79
N ALA A 624 -2.48 -7.40 21.87
CA ALA A 624 -1.20 -6.69 21.79
C ALA A 624 -1.03 -5.79 20.54
N THR A 625 -1.73 -6.07 19.44
CA THR A 625 -1.76 -5.23 18.22
C THR A 625 -2.54 -3.93 18.38
N ILE A 626 -3.46 -3.85 19.34
CA ILE A 626 -4.18 -2.64 19.73
C ILE A 626 -3.36 -1.88 20.78
N LEU A 627 -2.82 -2.57 21.79
CA LEU A 627 -1.91 -1.98 22.78
C LEU A 627 -0.66 -1.35 22.14
N ALA A 628 -0.11 -1.94 21.07
CA ALA A 628 1.01 -1.39 20.30
C ALA A 628 0.70 -0.08 19.55
N LYS A 629 -0.54 0.42 19.66
CA LYS A 629 -1.06 1.65 19.04
C LYS A 629 -1.63 2.64 20.05
N LEU A 630 -1.69 2.26 21.32
CA LEU A 630 -2.26 3.05 22.41
C LEU A 630 -1.14 3.75 23.19
N ALA A 631 -1.23 5.07 23.31
CA ALA A 631 -0.47 5.86 24.27
C ALA A 631 -1.34 6.17 25.49
N LEU A 632 -0.87 5.74 26.66
CA LEU A 632 -1.39 6.20 27.94
C LEU A 632 -0.69 7.52 28.32
N ILE A 633 -1.44 8.52 28.76
CA ILE A 633 -0.91 9.82 29.22
C ILE A 633 -1.48 10.20 30.60
N PRO A 634 -0.83 11.09 31.39
CA PRO A 634 -1.31 11.50 32.70
C PRO A 634 -2.74 12.05 32.65
N GLN A 635 -3.60 11.60 33.58
CA GLN A 635 -5.04 11.84 33.56
C GLN A 635 -5.40 13.33 33.38
N ARG A 636 -4.82 14.21 34.21
CA ARG A 636 -5.05 15.66 34.18
C ARG A 636 -4.66 16.37 32.88
N THR A 637 -3.97 15.69 31.96
CA THR A 637 -3.64 16.27 30.65
C THR A 637 -4.91 16.58 29.84
N ILE A 638 -5.89 15.67 29.83
CA ILE A 638 -7.13 15.82 29.05
C ILE A 638 -8.40 15.37 29.80
N ASN A 639 -8.30 14.95 31.07
CA ASN A 639 -9.39 14.25 31.76
C ASN A 639 -9.33 14.39 33.31
N SER A 640 -9.10 15.59 33.83
CA SER A 640 -9.01 15.82 35.29
C SER A 640 -10.39 15.68 35.95
N TYR A 641 -10.53 14.84 36.99
CA TYR A 641 -11.83 14.63 37.64
C TYR A 641 -12.20 15.74 38.64
N SER A 642 -13.50 16.00 38.81
CA SER A 642 -13.98 16.86 39.91
C SER A 642 -13.70 16.20 41.27
N LYS A 643 -13.66 17.00 42.34
CA LYS A 643 -13.43 16.49 43.70
C LYS A 643 -14.51 15.52 44.18
N ASP A 644 -15.72 15.65 43.63
CA ASP A 644 -16.91 14.90 43.98
C ASP A 644 -17.13 13.67 43.08
N SER A 645 -16.25 13.45 42.10
CA SER A 645 -16.24 12.26 41.25
C SER A 645 -15.88 10.99 42.05
N PRO A 646 -16.37 9.80 41.67
CA PRO A 646 -15.92 8.52 42.22
C PRO A 646 -14.55 8.11 41.63
N ASP A 647 -13.91 7.14 42.29
CA ASP A 647 -12.72 6.39 41.81
C ASP A 647 -11.50 7.27 41.41
N VAL A 648 -11.39 8.45 42.05
CA VAL A 648 -10.34 9.44 41.73
C VAL A 648 -9.03 9.10 42.41
N ALA A 649 -8.00 8.77 41.62
CA ALA A 649 -6.62 8.76 42.09
C ALA A 649 -6.16 10.17 42.48
N ALA A 650 -5.31 10.30 43.52
CA ALA A 650 -4.95 11.61 44.08
C ALA A 650 -4.25 12.56 43.09
N ASP A 651 -3.63 12.01 42.05
CA ASP A 651 -2.99 12.71 40.93
C ASP A 651 -3.96 13.01 39.75
N GLY A 652 -5.19 12.49 39.77
CA GLY A 652 -6.24 12.70 38.78
C GLY A 652 -7.17 13.90 39.04
N ILE A 653 -7.16 14.47 40.26
CA ILE A 653 -8.05 15.56 40.69
C ILE A 653 -7.74 16.87 39.92
N TYR A 654 -8.78 17.59 39.50
CA TYR A 654 -8.68 18.92 38.89
C TYR A 654 -7.97 19.95 39.78
N HIS A 655 -7.02 20.68 39.19
CA HIS A 655 -6.38 21.87 39.77
C HIS A 655 -6.54 23.07 38.83
N ASP A 656 -6.51 24.28 39.40
CA ASP A 656 -6.59 25.53 38.64
C ASP A 656 -5.50 25.62 37.57
N GLY A 657 -5.93 25.69 36.31
CA GLY A 657 -5.05 25.68 35.13
C GLY A 657 -5.06 24.38 34.34
N ASP A 658 -5.70 23.31 34.84
CA ASP A 658 -5.89 22.10 34.04
C ASP A 658 -6.80 22.37 32.83
N PHE A 659 -6.48 21.70 31.71
CA PHE A 659 -7.09 21.93 30.40
C PHE A 659 -8.58 21.55 30.34
N VAL A 660 -8.91 20.38 30.90
CA VAL A 660 -10.27 19.81 30.94
C VAL A 660 -10.58 19.40 32.38
N ILE A 661 -11.80 19.69 32.82
CA ILE A 661 -12.44 19.03 33.95
C ILE A 661 -13.49 18.03 33.45
N HIS A 662 -13.63 16.91 34.12
CA HIS A 662 -14.64 15.89 33.85
C HIS A 662 -15.41 15.61 35.14
N LEU A 663 -16.72 15.88 35.11
CA LEU A 663 -17.67 15.69 36.20
C LEU A 663 -18.16 14.23 36.21
N ASN A 664 -17.25 13.28 36.42
CA ASN A 664 -17.56 11.85 36.32
C ASN A 664 -18.70 11.47 37.29
N ALA A 665 -19.72 10.80 36.77
CA ALA A 665 -20.95 10.41 37.47
C ALA A 665 -21.71 11.54 38.20
N CYS A 666 -21.69 12.79 37.68
CA CYS A 666 -22.47 13.92 38.23
C CYS A 666 -24.00 13.79 38.06
N ASP A 667 -24.44 12.80 37.29
CA ASP A 667 -25.82 12.38 37.09
C ASP A 667 -26.28 11.30 38.10
N ALA A 668 -25.37 10.83 38.96
CA ALA A 668 -25.68 9.91 40.05
C ALA A 668 -26.66 10.52 41.06
N GLN A 669 -27.44 9.66 41.72
CA GLN A 669 -28.52 10.06 42.62
C GLN A 669 -28.03 10.99 43.75
N GLY A 670 -28.54 12.22 43.75
CA GLY A 670 -28.19 13.26 44.74
C GLY A 670 -27.12 14.26 44.28
N ARG A 671 -26.57 14.12 43.06
CA ARG A 671 -25.68 15.09 42.42
C ARG A 671 -26.41 15.86 41.31
N SER A 672 -25.81 16.96 40.85
CA SER A 672 -26.34 17.78 39.75
C SER A 672 -25.19 18.30 38.89
N CYS A 673 -25.06 17.75 37.68
CA CYS A 673 -24.09 18.19 36.69
C CYS A 673 -24.15 19.71 36.42
N GLU A 674 -25.34 20.33 36.45
CA GLU A 674 -25.50 21.76 36.18
C GLU A 674 -24.94 22.61 37.33
N GLU A 675 -25.14 22.20 38.59
CA GLU A 675 -24.60 22.86 39.77
C GLU A 675 -23.08 22.68 39.90
N GLU A 676 -22.57 21.47 39.65
CA GLU A 676 -21.13 21.19 39.62
C GLU A 676 -20.41 21.94 38.48
N LEU A 677 -21.05 22.16 37.33
CA LEU A 677 -20.44 22.87 36.20
C LEU A 677 -20.47 24.40 36.36
N GLN A 678 -21.49 24.96 37.00
CA GLN A 678 -21.72 26.40 37.17
C GLN A 678 -20.46 27.22 37.53
N PRO A 679 -19.59 26.85 38.51
CA PRO A 679 -18.39 27.62 38.83
C PRO A 679 -17.36 27.64 37.68
N TYR A 680 -17.13 26.50 37.02
CA TYR A 680 -16.19 26.38 35.90
C TYR A 680 -16.68 27.11 34.66
N TYR A 681 -17.98 27.02 34.37
CA TYR A 681 -18.63 27.79 33.31
C TYR A 681 -18.50 29.30 33.53
N SER A 682 -18.76 29.76 34.76
CA SER A 682 -18.61 31.17 35.15
C SER A 682 -17.17 31.67 35.04
N MET A 683 -16.19 30.83 35.40
CA MET A 683 -14.76 31.13 35.21
C MET A 683 -14.38 31.21 33.73
N TRP A 684 -14.85 30.26 32.92
CA TRP A 684 -14.60 30.21 31.48
C TRP A 684 -15.19 31.44 30.78
N GLN A 685 -16.43 31.85 31.11
CA GLN A 685 -17.04 33.09 30.57
C GLN A 685 -16.20 34.35 30.87
N ARG A 686 -15.60 34.47 32.06
CA ARG A 686 -14.69 35.58 32.39
C ARG A 686 -13.41 35.56 31.55
N LYS A 687 -12.81 34.37 31.33
CA LYS A 687 -11.64 34.23 30.44
C LYS A 687 -11.98 34.58 28.99
N THR A 688 -13.11 34.08 28.46
CA THR A 688 -13.47 34.29 27.05
C THR A 688 -13.87 35.74 26.76
N SER A 689 -14.59 36.42 27.67
CA SER A 689 -14.92 37.84 27.55
C SER A 689 -13.68 38.73 27.60
N SER A 690 -12.77 38.52 28.56
CA SER A 690 -11.51 39.29 28.66
C SER A 690 -10.63 39.14 27.41
N SER A 691 -10.71 38.01 26.70
CA SER A 691 -9.95 37.77 25.46
C SER A 691 -10.55 38.41 24.20
N ARG A 692 -11.72 39.05 24.29
CA ARG A 692 -12.41 39.71 23.16
C ARG A 692 -12.36 41.25 23.23
N SER A 693 -11.87 41.81 24.33
CA SER A 693 -11.69 43.25 24.55
C SER A 693 -10.24 43.74 24.34
N SER A 694 -9.36 42.85 23.90
CA SER A 694 -7.92 43.04 23.65
C SER A 694 -7.56 42.58 22.25
#